data_AF-A0A3Q0CIK8-F1
#
_entry.id   AF-A0A3Q0CIK8-F1
#
_cell.length_a   1.000
_cell.length_b   1.000
_cell.length_c   1.000
_cell.angle_alpha   90.00
_cell.angle_beta   90.00
_cell.angle_gamma   90.00
#
_symmetry.space_group_name_H-M   'P 1'
#
loop_
_entity.id
_entity.type
_entity.pdbx_description
1 polymer ?
#
loop_
_entity_poly.entity_id
_entity_poly.type
_entity_poly.pdbx_seq_one_letter_code
_entity_poly.pdbx_strand_id
1 'polypeptide(L)'
;MVQLFYGTFLTEGIREGKPFCNNETFGQYPLQVNGYRNLDECLEGAMVEGDIALLASDHSVKYGQERWFTKLPPVLTFELSRFEFNQSLGQPEKIHNKLEFPQIIYMDRYMYKSKELIRSKRESIRKLKEEIQILQQKLERYVKYGSGPARFPLPDMLKYVIEFASTKPASESCQSQSAEPMTLPLPSVHCRVSDLTSQESPESCSQDAEGTFSSPEDTLPKSDAMNGPCSSPHSSLRVSAPPAPRTVTDEEMNSVKTCLQRWRSEIEQDIQDLKNCIESTTQAIEQMYCDPLLHQVPYRLHAVLVHEGQANAGHYWAYIYNQPRQIWLKYNDISVTESSWEELERDSYGGLRNVSAYCLMYINDKLPHFNAETAPDESDEMAGEVEALSVELRQYIQEDNWRFEQEVEEWEEEQSCKIPQMESSPNSSSQDFSTSQESPATSSHGVRCLSSEHAVIAKEQTAQAIANTAHAYEKSGVEAALSELKEAEPEKPKSQETILAEQSEQTPEASDTEAAAPPNPEVSEVEIPSVGRILVRSDADGYNEEVMLSPAMQGVILAIAKARQTFDRDGSEAGLIKAFHEEYSRLYQLAKETPTSHSDPRLQHVLVYFFQNEAPKRVVERTLLEQFADRNLSYDERSISIMKVAQAKLMEIGPDDMNMEEYKRWHEDYSLFRKVSVYLLTGLELFQKGKYQEALSYLVYAYQSNAALLMKGPRRGVKESVIALYRRKCLLELNAKAASLFETNDDHSVTEGINVMNELIIPCIHLIINNDISKDDLDAIEVMRNHWCSYLGKDIAENLQLCLGEFLPRLLDPSAEIIVLKEPPTIRPNSPYDLCSRFAAVMESIQGVSTVTVK
;
A
#
# COMPACT_ATOMS: atom_id res chain seq x y z
N MET A 1 -1.92 15.75 -27.45
CA MET A 1 -1.28 15.01 -26.33
C MET A 1 0.13 15.52 -26.03
N VAL A 2 1.19 15.18 -26.80
CA VAL A 2 2.59 15.56 -26.47
C VAL A 2 2.79 17.03 -26.05
N GLN A 3 2.18 17.98 -26.77
CA GLN A 3 2.31 19.42 -26.47
C GLN A 3 1.80 19.84 -25.08
N LEU A 4 0.95 19.05 -24.43
CA LEU A 4 0.32 19.34 -23.14
C LEU A 4 1.21 18.94 -21.94
N PHE A 5 1.98 17.86 -22.08
CA PHE A 5 2.76 17.24 -21.00
C PHE A 5 4.28 17.31 -21.20
N TYR A 6 4.78 17.59 -22.41
CA TYR A 6 6.24 17.56 -22.68
C TYR A 6 6.89 18.94 -22.81
N GLY A 7 7.96 19.12 -22.04
CA GLY A 7 8.85 20.27 -22.03
C GLY A 7 10.28 19.91 -22.46
N THR A 8 11.19 20.88 -22.39
CA THR A 8 12.63 20.70 -22.61
C THR A 8 13.46 21.40 -21.55
N PHE A 9 14.62 20.83 -21.22
CA PHE A 9 15.62 21.42 -20.33
C PHE A 9 17.01 21.31 -20.94
N LEU A 10 17.90 22.23 -20.54
CA LEU A 10 19.29 22.30 -20.95
C LEU A 10 20.17 21.81 -19.79
N THR A 11 21.00 20.80 -20.04
CA THR A 11 22.08 20.38 -19.13
C THR A 11 23.38 21.04 -19.60
N GLU A 12 24.02 21.85 -18.79
CA GLU A 12 25.34 22.42 -19.07
C GLU A 12 26.34 22.17 -17.94
N GLY A 13 27.60 21.91 -18.25
CA GLY A 13 28.59 21.60 -17.22
C GLY A 13 30.00 21.43 -17.77
N ILE A 14 30.90 21.01 -16.88
CA ILE A 14 32.30 20.70 -17.23
C ILE A 14 32.56 19.22 -16.93
N ARG A 15 33.08 18.50 -17.93
CA ARG A 15 33.48 17.09 -17.84
C ARG A 15 34.89 16.95 -18.39
N GLU A 16 35.83 16.44 -17.59
CA GLU A 16 37.26 16.37 -17.94
C GLU A 16 37.88 17.72 -18.36
N GLY A 17 37.41 18.83 -17.78
CA GLY A 17 37.84 20.18 -18.17
C GLY A 17 37.29 20.70 -19.50
N LYS A 18 36.48 19.91 -20.23
CA LYS A 18 35.76 20.34 -21.44
C LYS A 18 34.35 20.81 -21.06
N PRO A 19 33.87 21.96 -21.56
CA PRO A 19 32.48 22.33 -21.41
C PRO A 19 31.59 21.43 -22.29
N PHE A 20 30.44 21.03 -21.78
CA PHE A 20 29.39 20.35 -22.55
C PHE A 20 28.04 21.04 -22.34
N CYS A 21 27.15 20.87 -23.32
CA CYS A 21 25.82 21.44 -23.32
C CYS A 21 24.89 20.50 -24.11
N ASN A 22 23.84 20.00 -23.47
CA ASN A 22 22.85 19.10 -24.04
C ASN A 22 21.45 19.67 -23.84
N ASN A 23 20.51 19.41 -24.76
CA ASN A 23 19.11 19.83 -24.64
C ASN A 23 18.19 18.62 -24.73
N GLU A 24 17.50 18.34 -23.64
CA GLU A 24 16.77 17.10 -23.39
C GLU A 24 15.27 17.37 -23.31
N THR A 25 14.46 16.36 -23.62
CA THR A 25 12.99 16.44 -23.60
C THR A 25 12.47 15.62 -22.44
N PHE A 26 11.57 16.20 -21.64
CA PHE A 26 10.97 15.55 -20.48
C PHE A 26 9.44 15.60 -20.55
N GLY A 27 8.77 14.65 -19.89
CA GLY A 27 7.32 14.65 -19.69
C GLY A 27 7.04 14.79 -18.20
N GLN A 28 7.24 13.70 -17.47
CA GLN A 28 7.44 13.72 -16.03
C GLN A 28 8.89 14.17 -15.71
N TYR A 29 9.09 14.85 -14.59
CA TYR A 29 10.39 15.21 -14.07
C TYR A 29 10.62 14.51 -12.71
N PRO A 30 11.52 13.51 -12.62
CA PRO A 30 11.74 12.76 -11.38
C PRO A 30 12.57 13.57 -10.38
N LEU A 31 12.23 13.41 -9.10
CA LEU A 31 12.79 14.15 -7.97
C LEU A 31 13.07 13.20 -6.79
N GLN A 32 14.31 13.16 -6.32
CA GLN A 32 14.68 12.35 -5.16
C GLN A 32 14.27 13.07 -3.86
N VAL A 33 13.41 12.45 -3.06
CA VAL A 33 12.84 13.08 -1.86
C VAL A 33 13.82 13.09 -0.68
N ASN A 34 14.78 12.17 -0.64
CA ASN A 34 15.69 12.04 0.50
C ASN A 34 16.58 13.28 0.69
N GLY A 35 16.77 13.69 1.95
CA GLY A 35 17.57 14.86 2.34
C GLY A 35 16.91 16.24 2.20
N TYR A 36 15.73 16.36 1.56
CA TYR A 36 15.05 17.64 1.32
C TYR A 36 13.76 17.79 2.14
N ARG A 37 13.41 19.02 2.53
CA ARG A 37 12.22 19.32 3.35
C ARG A 37 11.04 19.84 2.54
N ASN A 38 11.32 20.47 1.40
CA ASN A 38 10.30 21.01 0.51
C ASN A 38 10.66 20.85 -0.98
N LEU A 39 9.64 21.00 -1.83
CA LEU A 39 9.75 20.86 -3.28
C LEU A 39 10.76 21.84 -3.90
N ASP A 40 10.88 23.06 -3.37
CA ASP A 40 11.84 24.07 -3.84
C ASP A 40 13.30 23.67 -3.60
N GLU A 41 13.61 23.08 -2.44
CA GLU A 41 14.92 22.50 -2.10
C GLU A 41 15.23 21.28 -2.98
N CYS A 42 14.25 20.39 -3.15
CA CYS A 42 14.37 19.17 -3.95
C CYS A 42 14.61 19.48 -5.43
N LEU A 43 13.89 20.45 -6.00
CA LEU A 43 14.12 20.97 -7.35
C LEU A 43 15.50 21.65 -7.46
N GLU A 44 15.91 22.45 -6.49
CA GLU A 44 17.22 23.11 -6.53
C GLU A 44 18.37 22.08 -6.57
N GLY A 45 18.26 20.98 -5.80
CA GLY A 45 19.17 19.84 -5.86
C GLY A 45 19.15 19.12 -7.21
N ALA A 46 17.95 18.84 -7.75
CA ALA A 46 17.81 18.21 -9.07
C ALA A 46 18.25 19.11 -10.26
N MET A 47 18.46 20.42 -10.03
CA MET A 47 19.05 21.37 -10.99
C MET A 47 20.56 21.55 -10.84
N VAL A 48 21.21 21.02 -9.80
CA VAL A 48 22.66 21.21 -9.54
C VAL A 48 23.28 19.89 -9.07
N GLU A 49 23.85 19.13 -10.02
CA GLU A 49 24.54 17.88 -9.72
C GLU A 49 26.07 18.08 -9.69
N GLY A 50 26.69 17.69 -8.57
CA GLY A 50 28.13 17.80 -8.33
C GLY A 50 28.54 19.07 -7.56
N ASP A 51 29.46 18.92 -6.61
CA ASP A 51 29.88 19.99 -5.70
C ASP A 51 30.60 21.15 -6.41
N ILE A 52 29.97 22.32 -6.42
CA ILE A 52 30.61 23.59 -6.79
C ILE A 52 31.18 24.32 -5.54
N ALA A 53 31.73 23.60 -4.55
CA ALA A 53 32.74 24.15 -3.61
C ALA A 53 33.45 23.12 -2.68
N LEU A 54 34.79 23.15 -2.73
CA LEU A 54 35.70 23.09 -1.57
C LEU A 54 35.64 21.91 -0.57
N LEU A 55 36.34 20.83 -0.91
CA LEU A 55 37.33 20.24 0.01
C LEU A 55 38.73 20.33 -0.60
N ALA A 56 39.74 20.50 0.25
CA ALA A 56 41.11 20.78 -0.18
C ALA A 56 41.94 19.49 -0.35
N SER A 57 42.01 18.99 -1.59
CA SER A 57 43.03 18.03 -2.04
C SER A 57 43.36 18.28 -3.52
N ASP A 58 44.65 18.39 -3.86
CA ASP A 58 45.11 19.03 -5.11
C ASP A 58 44.88 18.24 -6.42
N HIS A 59 44.16 17.10 -6.39
CA HIS A 59 44.09 16.15 -7.50
C HIS A 59 42.68 15.66 -7.92
N SER A 60 41.59 16.21 -7.39
CA SER A 60 40.24 15.92 -7.92
C SER A 60 39.88 16.81 -9.12
N VAL A 61 39.43 16.20 -10.21
CA VAL A 61 38.87 16.93 -11.36
C VAL A 61 37.48 17.46 -10.97
N LYS A 62 37.27 18.77 -11.11
CA LYS A 62 35.98 19.40 -10.81
C LYS A 62 34.93 19.02 -11.85
N TYR A 63 33.97 18.21 -11.43
CA TYR A 63 32.73 17.96 -12.15
C TYR A 63 31.62 18.77 -11.50
N GLY A 64 30.89 19.53 -12.32
CA GLY A 64 29.68 20.23 -11.91
C GLY A 64 28.82 20.45 -13.14
N GLN A 65 27.53 20.14 -13.02
CA GLN A 65 26.54 20.32 -14.07
C GLN A 65 25.27 20.96 -13.51
N GLU A 66 24.78 21.99 -14.21
CA GLU A 66 23.51 22.65 -13.93
C GLU A 66 22.47 22.26 -14.98
N ARG A 67 21.21 22.07 -14.55
CA ARG A 67 20.05 21.96 -15.44
C ARG A 67 19.22 23.24 -15.38
N TRP A 68 18.63 23.59 -16.52
CA TRP A 68 17.80 24.80 -16.69
C TRP A 68 16.63 24.52 -17.63
N PHE A 69 15.38 24.75 -17.21
CA PHE A 69 14.23 24.57 -18.10
C PHE A 69 14.24 25.59 -19.24
N THR A 70 14.20 25.09 -20.48
CA THR A 70 14.13 25.93 -21.69
C THR A 70 12.69 26.11 -22.15
N LYS A 71 11.84 25.10 -21.95
CA LYS A 71 10.39 25.13 -22.18
C LYS A 71 9.68 24.25 -21.15
N LEU A 72 8.71 24.79 -20.43
CA LEU A 72 7.82 24.00 -19.57
C LEU A 72 6.56 23.53 -20.34
N PRO A 73 5.98 22.38 -19.99
CA PRO A 73 4.67 21.96 -20.49
C PRO A 73 3.52 22.72 -19.81
N PRO A 74 2.35 22.85 -20.46
CA PRO A 74 1.11 23.34 -19.84
C PRO A 74 0.73 22.62 -18.53
N VAL A 75 0.87 21.29 -18.51
CA VAL A 75 0.71 20.44 -17.33
C VAL A 75 2.09 19.88 -16.98
N LEU A 76 2.60 20.26 -15.80
CA LEU A 76 3.92 19.92 -15.29
C LEU A 76 3.77 18.84 -14.22
N THR A 77 4.38 17.68 -14.45
CA THR A 77 4.28 16.52 -13.55
C THR A 77 5.61 16.23 -12.89
N PHE A 78 5.64 16.24 -11.56
CA PHE A 78 6.78 15.83 -10.74
C PHE A 78 6.56 14.43 -10.18
N GLU A 79 7.52 13.54 -10.38
CA GLU A 79 7.52 12.20 -9.79
C GLU A 79 8.41 12.21 -8.55
N LEU A 80 7.84 11.87 -7.39
CA LEU A 80 8.50 11.92 -6.09
C LEU A 80 9.07 10.55 -5.75
N SER A 81 10.35 10.35 -6.07
CA SER A 81 11.08 9.13 -5.75
C SER A 81 11.26 9.00 -4.24
N ARG A 82 10.47 8.09 -3.67
CA ARG A 82 10.40 7.75 -2.24
C ARG A 82 10.81 6.31 -1.95
N PHE A 83 11.54 5.65 -2.85
CA PHE A 83 12.08 4.32 -2.60
C PHE A 83 13.60 4.33 -2.78
N GLU A 84 14.32 3.84 -1.77
CA GLU A 84 15.78 3.63 -1.81
C GLU A 84 16.09 2.19 -1.42
N PHE A 85 17.11 1.60 -2.03
CA PHE A 85 17.51 0.23 -1.70
C PHE A 85 18.34 0.21 -0.40
N ASN A 86 17.75 -0.28 0.70
CA ASN A 86 18.46 -0.39 1.97
C ASN A 86 19.42 -1.59 1.91
N GLN A 87 20.71 -1.30 1.74
CA GLN A 87 21.77 -2.31 1.63
C GLN A 87 21.92 -3.21 2.87
N SER A 88 21.45 -2.78 4.05
CA SER A 88 21.51 -3.60 5.28
C SER A 88 20.32 -4.54 5.44
N LEU A 89 19.18 -4.26 4.78
CA LEU A 89 17.99 -5.12 4.74
C LEU A 89 17.87 -5.92 3.42
N GLY A 90 18.61 -5.53 2.38
CA GLY A 90 18.56 -6.16 1.06
C GLY A 90 17.26 -5.92 0.28
N GLN A 91 16.50 -4.87 0.63
CA GLN A 91 15.16 -4.61 0.11
C GLN A 91 14.93 -3.10 -0.14
N PRO A 92 14.02 -2.72 -1.06
CA PRO A 92 13.61 -1.33 -1.26
C PRO A 92 12.75 -0.83 -0.09
N GLU A 93 13.23 0.20 0.60
CA GLU A 93 12.57 0.83 1.73
C GLU A 93 11.88 2.14 1.31
N LYS A 94 10.74 2.45 1.93
CA LYS A 94 9.96 3.66 1.64
C LYS A 94 10.44 4.84 2.49
N ILE A 95 10.78 5.95 1.85
CA ILE A 95 11.22 7.19 2.49
C ILE A 95 9.99 7.93 3.03
N HIS A 96 9.74 7.74 4.32
CA HIS A 96 8.68 8.43 5.07
C HIS A 96 9.03 9.87 5.48
N ASN A 97 10.12 10.46 4.98
CA ASN A 97 10.46 11.86 5.25
C ASN A 97 9.33 12.81 4.81
N LYS A 98 9.05 13.83 5.64
CA LYS A 98 8.11 14.90 5.30
C LYS A 98 8.69 15.77 4.18
N LEU A 99 7.96 15.88 3.07
CA LEU A 99 8.27 16.80 1.97
C LEU A 99 7.07 17.73 1.74
N GLU A 100 7.26 19.01 2.00
CA GLU A 100 6.24 20.06 1.82
C GLU A 100 6.23 20.56 0.36
N PHE A 101 5.05 20.82 -0.20
CA PHE A 101 4.92 21.32 -1.57
C PHE A 101 3.79 22.37 -1.66
N PRO A 102 4.00 23.52 -2.32
CA PRO A 102 3.05 24.62 -2.28
C PRO A 102 1.88 24.42 -3.26
N GLN A 103 0.73 25.03 -2.95
CA GLN A 103 -0.41 25.11 -3.88
C GLN A 103 -0.08 25.88 -5.17
N ILE A 104 0.87 26.82 -5.13
CA ILE A 104 1.38 27.54 -6.30
C ILE A 104 2.91 27.55 -6.24
N ILE A 105 3.57 27.05 -7.29
CA ILE A 105 5.02 27.12 -7.47
C ILE A 105 5.38 28.14 -8.57
N TYR A 106 6.40 28.97 -8.33
CA TYR A 106 6.90 29.94 -9.30
C TYR A 106 8.16 29.40 -9.98
N MET A 107 8.01 28.94 -11.22
CA MET A 107 9.06 28.20 -11.91
C MET A 107 10.21 29.08 -12.44
N ASP A 108 10.10 30.41 -12.33
CA ASP A 108 11.07 31.38 -12.85
C ASP A 108 12.50 31.12 -12.40
N ARG A 109 12.70 30.68 -11.16
CA ARG A 109 14.02 30.37 -10.59
C ARG A 109 14.75 29.19 -11.26
N TYR A 110 14.01 28.36 -12.00
CA TYR A 110 14.55 27.18 -12.70
C TYR A 110 14.62 27.38 -14.23
N MET A 111 14.17 28.53 -14.75
CA MET A 111 14.13 28.81 -16.19
C MET A 111 15.48 29.32 -16.71
N TYR A 112 15.92 28.84 -17.88
CA TYR A 112 17.15 29.30 -18.55
C TYR A 112 17.18 30.82 -18.80
N LYS A 113 16.02 31.48 -18.86
CA LYS A 113 15.89 32.94 -19.02
C LYS A 113 16.38 33.75 -17.82
N SER A 114 16.31 33.21 -16.60
CA SER A 114 16.70 33.90 -15.35
C SER A 114 18.10 33.51 -14.86
N LYS A 115 18.68 32.46 -15.45
CA LYS A 115 19.99 31.85 -15.16
C LYS A 115 21.04 32.74 -14.51
N GLU A 116 21.42 33.87 -15.12
CA GLU A 116 22.49 34.73 -14.58
C GLU A 116 22.09 35.48 -13.30
N LEU A 117 20.80 35.83 -13.13
CA LEU A 117 20.27 36.35 -11.86
C LEU A 117 20.27 35.27 -10.79
N ILE A 118 19.89 34.04 -11.14
CA ILE A 118 19.85 32.90 -10.21
C ILE A 118 21.25 32.47 -9.79
N ARG A 119 22.23 32.42 -10.70
CA ARG A 119 23.65 32.19 -10.37
C ARG A 119 24.18 33.23 -9.37
N SER A 120 23.82 34.51 -9.55
CA SER A 120 24.17 35.58 -8.60
C SER A 120 23.51 35.40 -7.22
N LYS A 121 22.23 35.00 -7.18
CA LYS A 121 21.52 34.67 -5.92
C LYS A 121 22.10 33.41 -5.25
N ARG A 122 22.40 32.33 -5.99
CA ARG A 122 23.09 31.11 -5.51
C ARG A 122 24.41 31.44 -4.82
N GLU A 123 25.28 32.21 -5.49
CA GLU A 123 26.57 32.65 -4.96
C GLU A 123 26.44 33.58 -3.73
N SER A 124 25.33 34.31 -3.62
CA SER A 124 25.02 35.11 -2.42
C SER A 124 24.56 34.23 -1.26
N ILE A 125 23.66 33.27 -1.51
CA ILE A 125 23.22 32.27 -0.52
C ILE A 125 24.40 31.45 0.00
N ARG A 126 25.34 31.05 -0.87
CA ARG A 126 26.54 30.30 -0.47
C ARG A 126 27.34 31.05 0.61
N LYS A 127 27.59 32.35 0.40
CA LYS A 127 28.28 33.22 1.38
C LYS A 127 27.50 33.38 2.69
N LEU A 128 26.18 33.56 2.61
CA LEU A 128 25.33 33.67 3.80
C LEU A 128 25.28 32.35 4.59
N LYS A 129 25.30 31.18 3.93
CA LYS A 129 25.43 29.87 4.58
C LYS A 129 26.80 29.68 5.25
N GLU A 130 27.88 30.11 4.59
CA GLU A 130 29.24 30.12 5.17
C GLU A 130 29.33 31.03 6.41
N GLU A 131 28.68 32.20 6.38
CA GLU A 131 28.57 33.10 7.54
C GLU A 131 27.75 32.47 8.69
N ILE A 132 26.59 31.87 8.40
CA ILE A 132 25.81 31.13 9.39
C ILE A 132 26.63 30.02 10.05
N GLN A 133 27.40 29.25 9.27
CA GLN A 133 28.26 28.19 9.82
C GLN A 133 29.31 28.75 10.79
N ILE A 134 29.92 29.90 10.46
CA ILE A 134 30.88 30.59 11.34
C ILE A 134 30.20 31.12 12.61
N LEU A 135 28.98 31.65 12.50
CA LEU A 135 28.21 32.13 13.65
C LEU A 135 27.76 30.99 14.57
N GLN A 136 27.31 29.87 14.01
CA GLN A 136 26.97 28.65 14.75
C GLN A 136 28.19 28.08 15.48
N GLN A 137 29.36 28.00 14.82
CA GLN A 137 30.63 27.58 15.45
C GLN A 137 31.13 28.55 16.54
N LYS A 138 30.70 29.81 16.54
CA LYS A 138 30.94 30.74 17.67
C LYS A 138 29.97 30.43 18.81
N LEU A 139 28.67 30.38 18.53
CA LEU A 139 27.61 30.11 19.51
C LEU A 139 27.83 28.79 20.25
N GLU A 140 28.24 27.73 19.55
CA GLU A 140 28.53 26.41 20.13
C GLU A 140 29.64 26.45 21.19
N ARG A 141 30.60 27.37 21.11
CA ARG A 141 31.67 27.51 22.13
C ARG A 141 31.13 27.96 23.48
N TYR A 142 30.05 28.74 23.49
CA TYR A 142 29.40 29.20 24.70
C TYR A 142 28.39 28.16 25.24
N VAL A 143 27.69 27.45 24.34
CA VAL A 143 26.67 26.44 24.71
C VAL A 143 27.28 25.09 25.10
N LYS A 144 28.39 24.68 24.48
CA LYS A 144 29.13 23.43 24.76
C LYS A 144 30.53 23.73 25.34
N TYR A 145 30.57 24.62 26.32
CA TYR A 145 31.81 25.05 26.97
C TYR A 145 32.46 23.93 27.80
N GLY A 146 33.79 24.00 27.96
CA GLY A 146 34.61 23.03 28.69
C GLY A 146 35.70 22.36 27.83
N SER A 147 36.57 21.58 28.48
CA SER A 147 37.70 20.89 27.83
C SER A 147 37.61 19.36 27.89
N GLY A 148 36.63 18.82 28.60
CA GLY A 148 36.39 17.36 28.72
C GLY A 148 35.38 16.84 27.70
N PRO A 149 34.99 15.55 27.80
CA PRO A 149 33.90 14.97 27.01
C PRO A 149 32.53 15.52 27.44
N ALA A 150 32.32 15.72 28.75
CA ALA A 150 31.17 16.46 29.26
C ALA A 150 31.35 17.95 28.96
N ARG A 151 30.32 18.55 28.33
CA ARG A 151 30.24 19.98 27.99
C ARG A 151 28.99 20.59 28.61
N PHE A 152 29.03 21.88 28.90
CA PHE A 152 27.97 22.57 29.61
C PHE A 152 27.84 24.03 29.14
N PRO A 153 26.65 24.67 29.19
CA PRO A 153 26.52 26.09 28.86
C PRO A 153 27.31 26.96 29.85
N LEU A 154 28.13 27.86 29.32
CA LEU A 154 28.88 28.84 30.11
C LEU A 154 28.00 29.76 30.98
N PRO A 155 26.86 30.33 30.53
CA PRO A 155 26.05 31.19 31.40
C PRO A 155 25.44 30.42 32.58
N ASP A 156 25.02 29.16 32.38
CA ASP A 156 24.52 28.31 33.47
C ASP A 156 25.64 27.87 34.42
N MET A 157 26.84 27.57 33.90
CA MET A 157 28.01 27.33 34.74
C MET A 157 28.33 28.54 35.62
N LEU A 158 28.32 29.75 35.06
CA LEU A 158 28.50 30.99 35.82
C LEU A 158 27.39 31.19 36.86
N LYS A 159 26.12 30.93 36.49
CA LYS A 159 24.97 30.95 37.41
C LYS A 159 25.18 30.01 38.60
N TYR A 160 25.52 28.75 38.38
CA TYR A 160 25.71 27.78 39.47
C TYR A 160 26.91 28.12 40.36
N VAL A 161 27.99 28.70 39.81
CA VAL A 161 29.12 29.19 40.61
C VAL A 161 28.72 30.43 41.44
N ILE A 162 27.90 31.34 40.90
CA ILE A 162 27.34 32.49 41.65
C ILE A 162 26.39 32.01 42.76
N GLU A 163 25.58 30.98 42.50
CA GLU A 163 24.68 30.36 43.49
C GLU A 163 25.48 29.69 44.61
N PHE A 164 26.48 28.86 44.28
CA PHE A 164 27.44 28.29 45.24
C PHE A 164 28.12 29.39 46.09
N ALA A 165 28.67 30.42 45.45
CA ALA A 165 29.28 31.58 46.12
C ALA A 165 28.30 32.37 47.01
N SER A 166 26.98 32.24 46.78
CA SER A 166 25.93 32.86 47.58
C SER A 166 25.43 31.98 48.73
N THR A 167 25.82 30.70 48.79
CA THR A 167 25.48 29.83 49.92
C THR A 167 26.31 30.19 51.16
N LYS A 168 25.67 30.19 52.33
CA LYS A 168 26.36 30.43 53.60
C LYS A 168 26.92 29.10 54.13
N PRO A 169 28.19 29.04 54.56
CA PRO A 169 28.72 27.83 55.21
C PRO A 169 27.94 27.54 56.50
N ALA A 170 27.62 26.27 56.71
CA ALA A 170 27.09 25.81 58.00
C ALA A 170 28.18 25.95 59.07
N SER A 171 27.82 26.51 60.23
CA SER A 171 28.78 26.87 61.29
C SER A 171 29.52 25.64 61.85
N GLU A 172 30.81 25.49 61.51
CA GLU A 172 31.67 24.41 62.03
C GLU A 172 32.08 24.65 63.48
N SER A 173 31.19 24.36 64.43
CA SER A 173 31.48 24.37 65.88
C SER A 173 31.94 23.00 66.39
N CYS A 174 33.05 22.47 65.88
CA CYS A 174 33.80 21.37 66.49
C CYS A 174 35.27 21.34 66.00
N GLN A 175 36.21 21.76 66.85
CA GLN A 175 37.65 21.80 66.54
C GLN A 175 38.46 20.72 67.28
N SER A 176 39.29 19.99 66.54
CA SER A 176 40.59 19.40 66.96
C SER A 176 41.30 18.91 65.68
N GLN A 177 42.53 19.32 65.33
CA GLN A 177 43.83 19.09 66.00
C GLN A 177 44.15 17.58 66.14
N SER A 178 45.29 17.04 65.69
CA SER A 178 46.53 17.63 65.14
C SER A 178 47.27 16.68 64.15
N ALA A 179 48.37 17.14 63.53
CA ALA A 179 49.37 16.31 62.83
C ALA A 179 50.40 15.70 63.83
N GLU A 180 51.41 14.86 63.52
CA GLU A 180 52.05 14.41 62.25
C GLU A 180 52.25 12.84 62.16
N PRO A 181 53.41 12.20 61.86
CA PRO A 181 53.69 11.60 60.53
C PRO A 181 54.16 10.12 60.48
N MET A 182 54.35 9.58 59.24
CA MET A 182 54.97 8.28 58.86
C MET A 182 54.15 7.01 59.24
N THR A 183 54.26 5.82 58.60
CA THR A 183 55.27 5.22 57.68
C THR A 183 54.62 4.21 56.69
N LEU A 184 55.27 3.86 55.57
CA LEU A 184 54.85 2.80 54.62
C LEU A 184 55.30 1.38 55.04
N PRO A 185 54.70 0.27 54.52
CA PRO A 185 55.32 -0.42 53.36
C PRO A 185 54.38 -1.18 52.35
N LEU A 186 54.98 -1.63 51.25
CA LEU A 186 54.50 -2.54 50.15
C LEU A 186 54.39 -4.03 50.60
N PRO A 187 53.65 -4.96 49.93
CA PRO A 187 53.79 -5.44 48.52
C PRO A 187 52.45 -5.55 47.72
N SER A 188 52.33 -5.87 46.41
CA SER A 188 53.19 -6.31 45.27
C SER A 188 52.90 -7.74 44.73
N VAL A 189 52.57 -7.84 43.42
CA VAL A 189 52.57 -9.01 42.49
C VAL A 189 51.40 -10.04 42.49
N HIS A 190 50.58 -9.97 41.42
CA HIS A 190 49.96 -11.01 40.51
C HIS A 190 49.41 -12.37 41.03
N CYS A 191 48.38 -13.01 40.45
CA CYS A 191 47.46 -12.77 39.29
C CYS A 191 46.18 -13.67 39.45
N ARG A 192 45.20 -13.83 38.53
CA ARG A 192 44.99 -13.52 37.08
C ARG A 192 43.88 -12.42 36.88
N VAL A 193 43.15 -12.12 35.78
CA VAL A 193 42.72 -12.73 34.47
C VAL A 193 41.74 -13.93 34.57
N SER A 194 40.66 -14.10 33.80
CA SER A 194 40.09 -13.36 32.62
C SER A 194 38.56 -13.12 32.81
N ASP A 195 37.75 -12.45 31.97
CA ASP A 195 37.76 -11.98 30.55
C ASP A 195 37.14 -10.54 30.50
N LEU A 196 37.40 -9.60 29.56
CA LEU A 196 37.08 -9.54 28.11
C LEU A 196 35.56 -9.69 27.82
N THR A 197 34.84 -8.83 27.07
CA THR A 197 35.10 -7.61 26.27
C THR A 197 33.81 -6.75 26.17
N SER A 198 33.89 -5.47 25.79
CA SER A 198 32.74 -4.76 25.20
C SER A 198 33.13 -3.62 24.24
N GLN A 199 32.48 -3.59 23.06
CA GLN A 199 32.44 -2.47 22.10
C GLN A 199 30.99 -1.97 21.97
N GLU A 200 30.86 -0.65 21.76
CA GLU A 200 29.93 0.03 20.84
C GLU A 200 28.50 -0.56 20.61
N SER A 201 27.50 0.05 21.28
CA SER A 201 26.25 0.67 20.73
C SER A 201 25.32 -0.08 19.74
N PRO A 202 24.03 0.33 19.56
CA PRO A 202 23.31 1.47 20.17
C PRO A 202 22.01 1.09 20.93
N GLU A 203 21.45 2.04 21.70
CA GLU A 203 20.06 1.95 22.20
C GLU A 203 19.14 2.92 21.44
N SER A 204 17.95 2.43 21.08
CA SER A 204 16.84 3.21 20.51
C SER A 204 16.05 3.93 21.61
N CYS A 205 15.59 5.16 21.36
CA CYS A 205 14.74 5.90 22.28
C CYS A 205 13.25 5.79 21.90
N SER A 206 12.38 5.57 22.90
CA SER A 206 10.92 5.52 22.77
C SER A 206 10.26 6.68 23.54
N GLN A 207 9.29 7.34 22.90
CA GLN A 207 7.88 7.53 23.34
C GLN A 207 7.55 7.59 24.86
N ASP A 208 6.63 8.43 25.37
CA ASP A 208 5.55 9.23 24.75
C ASP A 208 5.09 10.41 25.66
N ALA A 209 4.29 11.34 25.11
CA ALA A 209 3.36 12.28 25.80
C ALA A 209 3.96 13.29 26.82
N GLU A 210 3.28 14.33 27.34
CA GLU A 210 1.94 14.95 27.12
C GLU A 210 2.08 16.49 27.38
N GLY A 211 1.23 17.40 26.90
CA GLY A 211 -0.05 17.76 27.53
C GLY A 211 -0.13 19.29 27.78
N THR A 212 -1.31 19.92 27.71
CA THR A 212 -1.46 21.40 27.70
C THR A 212 -2.29 21.97 28.87
N PHE A 213 -1.75 23.01 29.50
CA PHE A 213 -2.37 24.13 30.25
C PHE A 213 -3.89 24.06 30.61
N SER A 214 -4.22 24.10 31.92
CA SER A 214 -5.11 25.12 32.56
C SER A 214 -5.50 24.82 34.03
N SER A 215 -6.00 25.84 34.73
CA SER A 215 -6.59 25.84 36.11
C SER A 215 -8.04 26.43 36.01
N PRO A 216 -8.86 26.70 37.07
CA PRO A 216 -8.57 26.83 38.52
C PRO A 216 -9.66 26.39 39.57
N GLU A 217 -9.32 26.59 40.85
CA GLU A 217 -10.14 27.01 42.03
C GLU A 217 -11.32 26.20 42.65
N ASP A 218 -11.15 25.93 43.96
CA ASP A 218 -12.09 25.99 45.11
C ASP A 218 -13.53 25.39 45.10
N THR A 219 -13.79 24.45 46.02
CA THR A 219 -14.36 24.80 47.35
C THR A 219 -14.33 23.67 48.43
N LEU A 220 -14.45 24.08 49.71
CA LEU A 220 -14.47 23.29 50.98
C LEU A 220 -15.95 22.99 51.42
N PRO A 221 -16.37 22.62 52.68
CA PRO A 221 -15.65 22.47 53.97
C PRO A 221 -16.12 21.44 55.07
N LYS A 222 -15.18 21.10 55.99
CA LYS A 222 -15.35 20.90 57.48
C LYS A 222 -16.17 19.67 58.00
N SER A 223 -16.13 19.28 59.28
CA SER A 223 -15.56 19.89 60.53
C SER A 223 -14.84 18.83 61.44
N ASP A 224 -14.23 19.09 62.61
CA ASP A 224 -14.26 20.24 63.54
C ASP A 224 -13.02 20.35 64.48
N ALA A 225 -12.84 21.54 65.12
CA ALA A 225 -12.14 21.90 66.39
C ALA A 225 -10.83 21.19 66.89
N MET A 226 -9.86 21.83 67.58
CA MET A 226 -9.54 23.24 67.91
C MET A 226 -8.14 23.34 68.62
N ASN A 227 -7.30 24.33 68.25
CA ASN A 227 -6.07 24.83 68.92
C ASN A 227 -4.86 23.88 69.22
N GLY A 228 -3.65 24.29 68.76
CA GLY A 228 -2.36 23.59 68.96
C GLY A 228 -1.56 24.02 70.23
N PRO A 229 -0.20 24.11 70.22
CA PRO A 229 0.76 24.00 69.11
C PRO A 229 1.85 22.89 69.26
N CYS A 230 2.69 22.74 68.22
CA CYS A 230 3.93 21.92 68.16
C CYS A 230 3.82 20.41 68.34
N SER A 231 4.30 19.65 67.33
CA SER A 231 5.13 18.45 67.51
C SER A 231 5.67 17.97 66.16
N SER A 232 7.00 17.83 66.03
CA SER A 232 7.62 16.97 65.02
C SER A 232 8.12 15.68 65.67
N PRO A 233 8.09 14.54 64.96
CA PRO A 233 8.90 13.38 65.31
C PRO A 233 10.06 13.23 64.31
N HIS A 234 11.24 13.72 64.69
CA HIS A 234 12.48 13.39 63.97
C HIS A 234 13.01 12.02 64.40
N SER A 235 13.40 11.18 63.44
CA SER A 235 14.65 10.41 63.52
C SER A 235 14.97 9.72 62.18
N SER A 236 16.23 9.57 61.76
CA SER A 236 17.30 10.56 61.54
C SER A 236 18.50 9.84 60.93
N LEU A 237 19.09 10.35 59.84
CA LEU A 237 20.49 10.06 59.43
C LEU A 237 20.91 10.93 58.23
N ARG A 238 21.93 11.78 58.45
CA ARG A 238 22.77 12.48 57.45
C ARG A 238 22.03 13.18 56.27
N VAL A 239 21.57 14.40 56.53
CA VAL A 239 21.60 15.44 55.48
C VAL A 239 23.05 15.89 55.31
N SER A 240 23.61 15.75 54.11
CA SER A 240 24.87 16.41 53.73
C SER A 240 24.69 17.93 53.79
N ALA A 241 25.59 18.66 54.44
CA ALA A 241 25.56 20.11 54.35
C ALA A 241 25.67 20.55 52.86
N PRO A 242 24.92 21.57 52.41
CA PRO A 242 25.01 22.04 51.03
C PRO A 242 26.45 22.49 50.74
N PRO A 243 26.96 22.24 49.52
CA PRO A 243 28.31 22.68 49.16
C PRO A 243 28.37 24.20 49.23
N ALA A 244 29.25 24.72 50.09
CA ALA A 244 29.39 26.14 50.38
C ALA A 244 30.87 26.54 50.50
N PRO A 245 31.23 27.79 50.16
CA PRO A 245 32.58 28.31 50.30
C PRO A 245 33.01 28.33 51.77
N ARG A 246 34.25 27.91 52.03
CA ARG A 246 34.87 27.87 53.37
C ARG A 246 35.92 28.98 53.48
N THR A 247 35.86 29.75 54.56
CA THR A 247 36.94 30.67 54.98
C THR A 247 37.30 31.75 53.93
N VAL A 248 36.32 32.54 53.50
CA VAL A 248 36.48 33.69 52.58
C VAL A 248 35.88 34.94 53.23
N THR A 249 36.40 36.14 52.97
CA THR A 249 35.79 37.38 53.48
C THR A 249 34.58 37.81 52.65
N ASP A 250 33.65 38.55 53.27
CA ASP A 250 32.48 39.09 52.56
C ASP A 250 32.88 40.06 51.43
N GLU A 251 33.99 40.80 51.56
CA GLU A 251 34.48 41.74 50.55
C GLU A 251 35.04 41.01 49.31
N GLU A 252 35.83 39.94 49.50
CA GLU A 252 36.29 39.07 48.42
C GLU A 252 35.11 38.36 47.75
N MET A 253 34.16 37.83 48.54
CA MET A 253 33.01 37.10 48.01
C MET A 253 32.09 37.99 47.17
N ASN A 254 31.81 39.21 47.63
CA ASN A 254 31.07 40.19 46.85
C ASN A 254 31.83 40.61 45.58
N SER A 255 33.15 40.76 45.65
CA SER A 255 33.98 41.09 44.48
C SER A 255 33.95 39.98 43.42
N VAL A 256 34.12 38.71 43.82
CA VAL A 256 34.00 37.55 42.92
C VAL A 256 32.59 37.47 42.34
N LYS A 257 31.55 37.62 43.16
CA LYS A 257 30.15 37.59 42.73
C LYS A 257 29.84 38.67 41.70
N THR A 258 30.24 39.92 41.94
CA THR A 258 30.05 41.02 40.97
C THR A 258 30.79 40.77 39.66
N CYS A 259 32.00 40.21 39.71
CA CYS A 259 32.77 39.86 38.52
C CYS A 259 32.08 38.76 37.69
N LEU A 260 31.68 37.66 38.33
CA LEU A 260 30.98 36.55 37.66
C LEU A 260 29.60 36.96 37.14
N GLN A 261 28.86 37.81 37.88
CA GLN A 261 27.57 38.35 37.43
C GLN A 261 27.76 39.22 36.18
N ARG A 262 28.77 40.09 36.16
CA ARG A 262 29.10 40.91 34.98
C ARG A 262 29.43 40.02 33.78
N TRP A 263 30.36 39.06 33.93
CA TRP A 263 30.71 38.14 32.84
C TRP A 263 29.51 37.34 32.38
N ARG A 264 28.64 36.88 33.28
CA ARG A 264 27.42 36.18 32.89
C ARG A 264 26.53 37.05 32.01
N SER A 265 26.30 38.32 32.36
CA SER A 265 25.51 39.24 31.54
C SER A 265 26.18 39.57 30.19
N GLU A 266 27.51 39.69 30.15
CA GLU A 266 28.27 39.88 28.90
C GLU A 266 28.14 38.64 27.99
N ILE A 267 28.24 37.43 28.54
CA ILE A 267 28.08 36.16 27.82
C ILE A 267 26.62 35.91 27.37
N GLU A 268 25.63 36.28 28.20
CA GLU A 268 24.21 36.18 27.83
C GLU A 268 23.87 37.14 26.67
N GLN A 269 24.48 38.34 26.63
CA GLN A 269 24.38 39.26 25.50
C GLN A 269 25.08 38.73 24.24
N ASP A 270 26.34 38.26 24.34
CA ASP A 270 27.08 37.62 23.23
C ASP A 270 26.25 36.50 22.57
N ILE A 271 25.64 35.64 23.39
CA ILE A 271 24.78 34.53 22.93
C ILE A 271 23.54 35.06 22.21
N GLN A 272 22.89 36.11 22.73
CA GLN A 272 21.68 36.66 22.11
C GLN A 272 21.99 37.39 20.82
N ASP A 273 23.09 38.16 20.75
CA ASP A 273 23.51 38.85 19.53
C ASP A 273 23.90 37.85 18.43
N LEU A 274 24.58 36.75 18.79
CA LEU A 274 24.86 35.66 17.85
C LEU A 274 23.58 34.98 17.33
N LYS A 275 22.57 34.75 18.19
CA LYS A 275 21.27 34.23 17.76
C LYS A 275 20.56 35.18 16.81
N ASN A 276 20.45 36.46 17.17
CA ASN A 276 19.83 37.51 16.36
C ASN A 276 20.50 37.62 14.98
N CYS A 277 21.83 37.50 14.92
CA CYS A 277 22.57 37.48 13.66
C CYS A 277 22.25 36.24 12.82
N ILE A 278 22.26 35.03 13.40
CA ILE A 278 21.91 33.79 12.69
C ILE A 278 20.48 33.85 12.14
N GLU A 279 19.52 34.35 12.93
CA GLU A 279 18.12 34.51 12.54
C GLU A 279 17.98 35.49 11.37
N SER A 280 18.58 36.68 11.46
CA SER A 280 18.57 37.69 10.40
C SER A 280 19.24 37.21 9.10
N THR A 281 20.38 36.52 9.19
CA THR A 281 21.06 35.93 8.03
C THR A 281 20.26 34.78 7.41
N THR A 282 19.51 34.01 8.22
CA THR A 282 18.62 32.94 7.73
C THR A 282 17.42 33.54 7.00
N GLN A 283 16.76 34.55 7.59
CA GLN A 283 15.67 35.28 6.96
C GLN A 283 16.09 35.92 5.63
N ALA A 284 17.33 36.43 5.54
CA ALA A 284 17.89 36.96 4.29
C ALA A 284 18.12 35.90 3.19
N ILE A 285 18.33 34.62 3.56
CA ILE A 285 18.38 33.50 2.61
C ILE A 285 16.97 33.14 2.15
N GLU A 286 16.00 33.04 3.06
CA GLU A 286 14.60 32.71 2.76
C GLU A 286 13.98 33.73 1.79
N GLN A 287 14.18 35.03 2.06
CA GLN A 287 13.68 36.12 1.23
C GLN A 287 14.42 36.31 -0.10
N MET A 288 15.53 35.59 -0.35
CA MET A 288 16.38 35.78 -1.55
C MET A 288 15.61 35.56 -2.87
N TYR A 289 14.63 34.66 -2.87
CA TYR A 289 13.81 34.34 -4.04
C TYR A 289 12.43 35.00 -4.04
N CYS A 290 12.06 35.77 -3.00
CA CYS A 290 10.83 36.57 -2.90
C CYS A 290 10.85 37.84 -3.79
N ASP A 291 11.52 37.74 -4.95
CA ASP A 291 11.80 38.81 -5.89
C ASP A 291 10.66 38.92 -6.93
N PRO A 292 10.02 40.08 -7.15
CA PRO A 292 8.94 40.23 -8.14
C PRO A 292 9.33 39.86 -9.58
N LEU A 293 10.63 39.83 -9.91
CA LEU A 293 11.13 39.35 -11.20
C LEU A 293 11.06 37.81 -11.34
N LEU A 294 10.90 37.09 -10.22
CA LEU A 294 10.80 35.63 -10.13
C LEU A 294 9.37 35.14 -9.81
N HIS A 295 8.37 36.00 -10.01
CA HIS A 295 6.94 35.69 -9.81
C HIS A 295 6.14 35.81 -11.12
N GLN A 296 6.72 35.36 -12.24
CA GLN A 296 6.22 35.57 -13.60
C GLN A 296 5.76 34.29 -14.32
N VAL A 297 6.04 33.11 -13.79
CA VAL A 297 5.62 31.80 -14.29
C VAL A 297 5.00 30.97 -13.14
N PRO A 298 3.79 31.35 -12.67
CA PRO A 298 3.05 30.58 -11.69
C PRO A 298 2.49 29.28 -12.28
N TYR A 299 2.57 28.21 -11.50
CA TYR A 299 1.98 26.91 -11.75
C TYR A 299 1.15 26.53 -10.52
N ARG A 300 -0.15 26.32 -10.67
CA ARG A 300 -1.07 25.93 -9.60
C ARG A 300 -1.18 24.41 -9.53
N LEU A 301 -1.12 23.85 -8.33
CA LEU A 301 -1.31 22.43 -8.07
C LEU A 301 -2.76 22.04 -8.42
N HIS A 302 -2.92 21.03 -9.27
CA HIS A 302 -4.23 20.55 -9.70
C HIS A 302 -4.54 19.16 -9.17
N ALA A 303 -3.54 18.25 -9.12
CA ALA A 303 -3.72 16.93 -8.56
C ALA A 303 -2.49 16.44 -7.79
N VAL A 304 -2.73 15.61 -6.79
CA VAL A 304 -1.74 14.91 -5.96
C VAL A 304 -2.11 13.44 -5.90
N LEU A 305 -1.20 12.58 -6.33
CA LEU A 305 -1.38 11.12 -6.33
C LEU A 305 -0.64 10.53 -5.12
N VAL A 306 -1.39 9.79 -4.30
CA VAL A 306 -0.99 9.33 -2.96
C VAL A 306 -0.96 7.80 -2.92
N HIS A 307 0.02 7.26 -2.21
CA HIS A 307 0.23 5.83 -2.04
C HIS A 307 0.42 5.46 -0.57
N GLU A 308 -0.41 4.55 -0.07
CA GLU A 308 -0.28 3.88 1.23
C GLU A 308 0.18 2.43 1.05
N GLY A 309 1.29 2.03 1.69
CA GLY A 309 1.83 0.67 1.56
C GLY A 309 3.27 0.60 1.05
N GLN A 310 3.67 -0.58 0.61
CA GLN A 310 5.02 -0.98 0.23
C GLN A 310 5.26 -0.86 -1.28
N ALA A 311 6.53 -0.94 -1.73
CA ALA A 311 6.88 -0.80 -3.15
C ALA A 311 6.10 -1.74 -4.09
N ASN A 312 5.84 -2.98 -3.66
CA ASN A 312 5.22 -4.02 -4.50
C ASN A 312 3.69 -4.08 -4.36
N ALA A 313 3.11 -3.49 -3.31
CA ALA A 313 1.69 -3.57 -3.00
C ALA A 313 1.27 -2.46 -2.03
N GLY A 314 0.18 -1.77 -2.37
CA GLY A 314 -0.41 -0.71 -1.56
C GLY A 314 -1.68 -0.16 -2.19
N HIS A 315 -2.33 0.76 -1.48
CA HIS A 315 -3.52 1.46 -1.91
C HIS A 315 -3.20 2.82 -2.52
N TYR A 316 -3.97 3.23 -3.52
CA TYR A 316 -3.71 4.41 -4.35
C TYR A 316 -4.96 5.27 -4.47
N TRP A 317 -4.83 6.57 -4.23
CA TRP A 317 -5.91 7.55 -4.43
C TRP A 317 -5.36 8.88 -4.94
N ALA A 318 -6.26 9.74 -5.43
CA ALA A 318 -5.93 11.07 -5.89
C ALA A 318 -6.67 12.13 -5.08
N TYR A 319 -5.98 13.23 -4.76
CA TYR A 319 -6.62 14.51 -4.50
C TYR A 319 -6.62 15.32 -5.79
N ILE A 320 -7.76 15.86 -6.20
CA ILE A 320 -7.89 16.71 -7.40
C ILE A 320 -8.66 17.97 -7.01
N TYR A 321 -8.17 19.13 -7.43
CA TYR A 321 -8.82 20.42 -7.17
C TYR A 321 -9.89 20.71 -8.23
N ASN A 322 -11.14 20.73 -7.81
CA ASN A 322 -12.28 21.12 -8.63
C ASN A 322 -12.31 22.66 -8.73
N GLN A 323 -12.03 23.19 -9.93
CA GLN A 323 -11.99 24.63 -10.18
C GLN A 323 -13.37 25.30 -10.12
N PRO A 324 -14.45 24.82 -10.79
CA PRO A 324 -15.80 25.37 -10.61
C PRO A 324 -16.22 25.54 -9.14
N ARG A 325 -15.96 24.54 -8.29
CA ARG A 325 -16.34 24.57 -6.86
C ARG A 325 -15.31 25.24 -5.94
N GLN A 326 -14.08 25.47 -6.42
CA GLN A 326 -12.91 25.90 -5.65
C GLN A 326 -12.55 25.00 -4.43
N ILE A 327 -12.93 23.70 -4.46
CA ILE A 327 -12.65 22.72 -3.39
C ILE A 327 -11.72 21.58 -3.83
N TRP A 328 -11.06 20.95 -2.87
CA TRP A 328 -10.38 19.67 -3.09
C TRP A 328 -11.37 18.51 -3.01
N LEU A 329 -11.23 17.54 -3.91
CA LEU A 329 -11.97 16.28 -3.91
C LEU A 329 -10.99 15.12 -3.76
N LYS A 330 -11.32 14.16 -2.90
CA LYS A 330 -10.60 12.90 -2.70
C LYS A 330 -11.26 11.82 -3.55
N TYR A 331 -10.56 11.35 -4.57
CA TYR A 331 -10.98 10.27 -5.46
C TYR A 331 -10.33 8.97 -5.01
N ASN A 332 -11.11 8.12 -4.35
CA ASN A 332 -10.68 6.90 -3.68
C ASN A 332 -11.59 5.74 -4.11
N ASP A 333 -11.16 5.02 -5.14
CA ASP A 333 -11.97 4.03 -5.89
C ASP A 333 -13.37 4.58 -6.25
N ILE A 334 -14.44 3.91 -5.78
CA ILE A 334 -15.84 4.30 -5.98
C ILE A 334 -16.27 5.50 -5.13
N SER A 335 -15.46 5.94 -4.16
CA SER A 335 -15.78 7.04 -3.25
C SER A 335 -15.12 8.34 -3.72
N VAL A 336 -15.94 9.34 -4.04
CA VAL A 336 -15.51 10.71 -4.30
C VAL A 336 -16.07 11.59 -3.18
N THR A 337 -15.19 12.11 -2.32
CA THR A 337 -15.59 12.94 -1.18
C THR A 337 -14.99 14.33 -1.25
N GLU A 338 -15.67 15.31 -0.66
CA GLU A 338 -15.08 16.63 -0.41
C GLU A 338 -13.91 16.50 0.59
N SER A 339 -12.90 17.34 0.44
CA SER A 339 -11.67 17.33 1.23
C SER A 339 -11.15 18.76 1.42
N SER A 340 -10.37 18.97 2.47
CA SER A 340 -9.66 20.22 2.71
C SER A 340 -8.19 20.14 2.31
N TRP A 341 -7.48 21.27 2.33
CA TRP A 341 -6.04 21.32 2.09
C TRP A 341 -5.28 20.62 3.24
N GLU A 342 -5.73 20.79 4.48
CA GLU A 342 -5.11 20.22 5.69
C GLU A 342 -5.21 18.69 5.72
N GLU A 343 -6.26 18.10 5.11
CA GLU A 343 -6.33 16.66 4.84
C GLU A 343 -5.29 16.23 3.80
N LEU A 344 -5.22 16.95 2.68
CA LEU A 344 -4.27 16.67 1.62
C LEU A 344 -2.84 16.73 2.16
N GLU A 345 -2.45 17.79 2.88
CA GLU A 345 -1.11 17.93 3.49
C GLU A 345 -0.75 16.76 4.40
N ARG A 346 -1.66 16.40 5.32
CA ARG A 346 -1.50 15.32 6.30
C ARG A 346 -1.26 13.97 5.64
N ASP A 347 -2.04 13.64 4.63
CA ASP A 347 -1.96 12.36 3.92
C ASP A 347 -0.79 12.37 2.89
N SER A 348 -0.39 13.52 2.35
CA SER A 348 0.50 13.62 1.18
C SER A 348 1.96 13.95 1.50
N TYR A 349 2.25 14.79 2.50
CA TYR A 349 3.62 15.21 2.78
C TYR A 349 4.51 14.06 3.29
N GLY A 350 3.91 13.06 3.93
CA GLY A 350 4.61 11.99 4.64
C GLY A 350 5.04 12.40 6.06
N GLY A 351 5.64 11.47 6.79
CA GLY A 351 6.03 11.63 8.20
C GLY A 351 4.97 11.20 9.21
N LEU A 352 3.73 10.99 8.78
CA LEU A 352 2.67 10.36 9.57
C LEU A 352 2.04 9.21 8.76
N ARG A 353 1.90 8.03 9.38
CA ARG A 353 1.39 6.79 8.78
C ARG A 353 2.23 6.30 7.58
N ASN A 354 1.79 5.20 6.96
CA ASN A 354 2.50 4.57 5.83
C ASN A 354 2.21 5.24 4.47
N VAL A 355 1.72 6.48 4.51
CA VAL A 355 1.13 7.23 3.39
C VAL A 355 2.09 8.31 2.91
N SER A 356 2.11 8.55 1.60
CA SER A 356 2.87 9.65 1.00
C SER A 356 2.45 9.92 -0.44
N ALA A 357 2.51 11.18 -0.88
CA ALA A 357 2.44 11.51 -2.30
C ALA A 357 3.65 10.96 -3.07
N TYR A 358 3.39 10.35 -4.22
CA TYR A 358 4.41 9.85 -5.15
C TYR A 358 4.42 10.64 -6.48
N CYS A 359 3.38 11.44 -6.77
CA CYS A 359 3.34 12.27 -7.97
C CYS A 359 2.51 13.54 -7.73
N LEU A 360 3.01 14.68 -8.21
CA LEU A 360 2.36 15.99 -8.16
C LEU A 360 2.08 16.49 -9.58
N MET A 361 0.89 17.03 -9.84
CA MET A 361 0.49 17.57 -11.13
C MET A 361 0.10 19.04 -10.99
N TYR A 362 0.90 19.92 -11.60
CA TYR A 362 0.69 21.35 -11.63
C TYR A 362 0.23 21.81 -13.03
N ILE A 363 -0.60 22.85 -13.11
CA ILE A 363 -1.06 23.47 -14.35
C ILE A 363 -0.61 24.94 -14.39
N ASN A 364 -0.22 25.42 -15.57
CA ASN A 364 0.22 26.80 -15.78
C ASN A 364 -0.94 27.80 -15.56
N ASP A 365 -0.84 28.63 -14.51
CA ASP A 365 -1.91 29.52 -14.04
C ASP A 365 -2.15 30.73 -14.98
N LYS A 366 -1.35 30.86 -16.06
CA LYS A 366 -1.49 31.91 -17.09
C LYS A 366 -2.19 31.45 -18.37
N LEU A 367 -2.73 30.23 -18.41
CA LEU A 367 -3.47 29.73 -19.58
C LEU A 367 -4.94 30.22 -19.55
N PRO A 368 -5.50 30.66 -20.69
CA PRO A 368 -6.79 31.36 -20.73
C PRO A 368 -8.02 30.51 -20.37
N HIS A 369 -7.84 29.20 -20.16
CA HIS A 369 -8.87 28.30 -19.64
C HIS A 369 -9.16 28.50 -18.14
N PHE A 370 -8.43 29.40 -17.45
CA PHE A 370 -8.58 29.70 -16.01
C PHE A 370 -9.11 31.11 -15.72
N ASN A 371 -9.56 31.86 -16.73
CA ASN A 371 -10.18 33.16 -16.51
C ASN A 371 -11.58 32.99 -15.90
N ALA A 372 -11.68 33.07 -14.57
CA ALA A 372 -12.90 32.85 -13.78
C ALA A 372 -13.96 33.97 -13.89
N GLU A 373 -14.20 34.49 -15.09
CA GLU A 373 -15.32 35.39 -15.42
C GLU A 373 -16.27 34.63 -16.36
N THR A 374 -17.49 34.34 -15.86
CA THR A 374 -18.54 33.51 -16.51
C THR A 374 -18.23 32.02 -16.67
N ALA A 375 -18.22 31.28 -15.56
CA ALA A 375 -18.70 29.90 -15.55
C ALA A 375 -20.24 29.89 -15.47
N PRO A 376 -20.95 29.05 -16.24
CA PRO A 376 -22.39 28.78 -16.07
C PRO A 376 -22.65 27.90 -14.83
N ASP A 377 -23.92 27.53 -14.62
CA ASP A 377 -24.32 26.59 -13.55
C ASP A 377 -23.83 25.17 -13.89
N GLU A 378 -23.25 24.43 -12.93
CA GLU A 378 -22.62 23.11 -13.19
C GLU A 378 -23.59 22.12 -13.86
N SER A 379 -24.87 22.24 -13.56
CA SER A 379 -25.93 21.39 -14.13
C SER A 379 -26.17 21.65 -15.63
N ASP A 380 -26.01 22.91 -16.06
CA ASP A 380 -26.12 23.36 -17.45
C ASP A 380 -24.80 23.08 -18.22
N GLU A 381 -23.66 23.18 -17.52
CA GLU A 381 -22.33 22.89 -18.07
C GLU A 381 -22.12 21.39 -18.36
N MET A 382 -22.47 20.52 -17.40
CA MET A 382 -22.42 19.05 -17.56
C MET A 382 -23.37 18.57 -18.68
N ALA A 383 -24.57 19.17 -18.77
CA ALA A 383 -25.49 18.88 -19.87
C ALA A 383 -24.91 19.32 -21.23
N GLY A 384 -24.30 20.51 -21.30
CA GLY A 384 -23.61 21.03 -22.48
C GLY A 384 -22.41 20.18 -22.92
N GLU A 385 -21.59 19.68 -22.00
CA GLU A 385 -20.50 18.76 -22.31
C GLU A 385 -21.01 17.43 -22.86
N VAL A 386 -22.04 16.83 -22.24
CA VAL A 386 -22.65 15.60 -22.75
C VAL A 386 -23.30 15.82 -24.13
N GLU A 387 -23.96 16.96 -24.37
CA GLU A 387 -24.47 17.32 -25.70
C GLU A 387 -23.36 17.54 -26.75
N ALA A 388 -22.17 17.96 -26.34
CA ALA A 388 -21.01 18.14 -27.22
C ALA A 388 -20.31 16.82 -27.61
N LEU A 389 -20.58 15.71 -26.91
CA LEU A 389 -20.03 14.38 -27.25
C LEU A 389 -20.56 13.86 -28.60
N SER A 390 -19.82 12.92 -29.18
CA SER A 390 -20.25 12.22 -30.40
C SER A 390 -21.56 11.46 -30.16
N VAL A 391 -22.32 11.20 -31.23
CA VAL A 391 -23.67 10.59 -31.14
C VAL A 391 -23.59 9.19 -30.52
N GLU A 392 -22.52 8.46 -30.85
CA GLU A 392 -22.24 7.11 -30.37
C GLU A 392 -21.96 7.09 -28.86
N LEU A 393 -21.18 8.04 -28.34
CA LEU A 393 -20.90 8.17 -26.91
C LEU A 393 -22.13 8.63 -26.13
N ARG A 394 -22.94 9.55 -26.68
CA ARG A 394 -24.22 9.94 -26.08
C ARG A 394 -25.20 8.77 -26.01
N GLN A 395 -25.34 8.00 -27.08
CA GLN A 395 -26.20 6.83 -27.09
C GLN A 395 -25.73 5.80 -26.06
N TYR A 396 -24.41 5.57 -25.93
CA TYR A 396 -23.87 4.70 -24.90
C TYR A 396 -24.21 5.17 -23.47
N ILE A 397 -23.99 6.44 -23.15
CA ILE A 397 -24.34 7.02 -21.83
C ILE A 397 -25.86 6.92 -21.56
N GLN A 398 -26.70 7.15 -22.58
CA GLN A 398 -28.15 7.04 -22.44
C GLN A 398 -28.61 5.59 -22.23
N GLU A 399 -27.98 4.61 -22.89
CA GLU A 399 -28.30 3.19 -22.71
C GLU A 399 -27.82 2.67 -21.33
N ASP A 400 -26.66 3.11 -20.86
CA ASP A 400 -26.09 2.74 -19.57
C ASP A 400 -26.91 3.31 -18.40
N ASN A 401 -27.24 4.62 -18.46
CA ASN A 401 -28.13 5.27 -17.49
C ASN A 401 -29.52 4.63 -17.45
N TRP A 402 -30.10 4.30 -18.61
CA TRP A 402 -31.41 3.65 -18.68
C TRP A 402 -31.39 2.23 -18.08
N ARG A 403 -30.30 1.47 -18.27
CA ARG A 403 -30.14 0.17 -17.59
C ARG A 403 -30.05 0.33 -16.08
N PHE A 404 -29.37 1.36 -15.58
CA PHE A 404 -29.37 1.66 -14.14
C PHE A 404 -30.76 2.04 -13.62
N GLU A 405 -31.57 2.78 -14.40
CA GLU A 405 -32.99 3.00 -14.07
C GLU A 405 -33.78 1.68 -14.00
N GLN A 406 -33.52 0.72 -14.90
CA GLN A 406 -34.12 -0.63 -14.83
C GLN A 406 -33.63 -1.43 -13.61
N GLU A 407 -32.34 -1.41 -13.28
CA GLU A 407 -31.80 -2.09 -12.09
C GLU A 407 -32.45 -1.57 -10.79
N VAL A 408 -32.79 -0.28 -10.74
CA VAL A 408 -33.56 0.31 -9.64
C VAL A 408 -35.03 -0.12 -9.67
N GLU A 409 -35.69 -0.12 -10.84
CA GLU A 409 -37.09 -0.56 -10.98
C GLU A 409 -37.25 -2.04 -10.59
N GLU A 410 -36.40 -2.94 -11.11
CA GLU A 410 -36.38 -4.37 -10.74
C GLU A 410 -36.12 -4.56 -9.23
N TRP A 411 -35.21 -3.78 -8.63
CA TRP A 411 -34.94 -3.84 -7.20
C TRP A 411 -36.11 -3.34 -6.34
N GLU A 412 -36.81 -2.29 -6.76
CA GLU A 412 -37.99 -1.75 -6.07
C GLU A 412 -39.21 -2.69 -6.20
N GLU A 413 -39.44 -3.31 -7.36
CA GLU A 413 -40.45 -4.37 -7.52
C GLU A 413 -40.12 -5.57 -6.61
N GLU A 414 -38.87 -6.00 -6.58
CA GLU A 414 -38.39 -7.05 -5.69
C GLU A 414 -38.62 -6.72 -4.20
N GLN A 415 -38.35 -5.48 -3.76
CA GLN A 415 -38.63 -5.07 -2.38
C GLN A 415 -40.15 -5.02 -2.11
N SER A 416 -40.93 -4.55 -3.07
CA SER A 416 -42.39 -4.44 -2.95
C SER A 416 -43.05 -5.81 -2.74
N CYS A 417 -42.57 -6.84 -3.44
CA CYS A 417 -43.03 -8.23 -3.27
C CYS A 417 -42.66 -8.85 -1.90
N LYS A 418 -41.72 -8.26 -1.16
CA LYS A 418 -41.25 -8.76 0.16
C LYS A 418 -42.04 -8.18 1.35
N ILE A 419 -43.02 -7.30 1.11
CA ILE A 419 -43.86 -6.68 2.16
C ILE A 419 -45.24 -7.37 2.24
N PRO A 420 -45.59 -8.08 3.33
CA PRO A 420 -46.89 -8.74 3.44
C PRO A 420 -48.07 -7.75 3.57
N GLN A 421 -49.07 -7.87 2.68
CA GLN A 421 -50.34 -7.15 2.83
C GLN A 421 -51.18 -7.74 3.96
N MET A 422 -51.18 -7.09 5.14
CA MET A 422 -52.02 -7.52 6.26
C MET A 422 -53.41 -6.85 6.22
N GLU A 423 -54.37 -7.61 5.69
CA GLU A 423 -55.83 -7.49 5.84
C GLU A 423 -56.55 -6.17 5.46
N SER A 424 -57.31 -6.23 4.36
CA SER A 424 -58.58 -5.54 4.24
C SER A 424 -59.73 -6.44 4.71
N SER A 425 -60.51 -6.01 5.71
CA SER A 425 -61.70 -6.75 6.22
C SER A 425 -62.95 -5.84 6.28
N PRO A 426 -64.14 -6.28 5.79
CA PRO A 426 -65.33 -5.42 5.66
C PRO A 426 -66.37 -5.52 6.81
N ASN A 427 -67.29 -4.54 6.81
CA ASN A 427 -68.54 -4.40 7.60
C ASN A 427 -68.45 -3.75 9.02
N SER A 428 -69.05 -2.56 9.18
CA SER A 428 -70.33 -2.41 9.91
C SER A 428 -70.92 -0.97 9.85
N SER A 429 -72.26 -0.89 9.75
CA SER A 429 -73.14 0.17 10.28
C SER A 429 -72.79 1.67 10.14
N SER A 430 -73.18 2.25 9.00
CA SER A 430 -74.05 3.46 8.87
C SER A 430 -74.28 4.39 10.08
N GLN A 431 -73.97 5.70 9.90
CA GLN A 431 -74.76 6.91 10.25
C GLN A 431 -73.87 8.18 10.08
N ASP A 432 -74.34 9.39 9.69
CA ASP A 432 -75.54 9.83 8.94
C ASP A 432 -75.39 11.32 8.53
N PHE A 433 -75.99 11.78 7.42
CA PHE A 433 -76.09 13.20 6.95
C PHE A 433 -74.75 13.99 6.71
N SER A 434 -74.65 15.06 5.88
CA SER A 434 -75.60 15.75 4.97
C SER A 434 -74.88 16.46 3.79
N THR A 435 -75.64 16.69 2.71
CA THR A 435 -75.55 17.62 1.54
C THR A 435 -74.53 18.80 1.57
N SER A 436 -73.97 19.35 0.46
CA SER A 436 -74.44 19.41 -0.95
C SER A 436 -73.31 19.74 -1.97
N GLN A 437 -73.56 19.42 -3.25
CA GLN A 437 -73.25 20.15 -4.54
C GLN A 437 -71.97 21.02 -4.67
N GLU A 438 -71.29 21.09 -5.82
CA GLU A 438 -71.75 20.92 -7.21
C GLU A 438 -70.62 20.44 -8.17
N SER A 439 -70.92 20.22 -9.47
CA SER A 439 -69.95 19.85 -10.52
C SER A 439 -70.25 20.60 -11.83
N PRO A 440 -69.31 20.74 -12.80
CA PRO A 440 -68.91 19.62 -13.66
C PRO A 440 -67.41 19.54 -14.02
N ALA A 441 -67.05 18.46 -14.73
CA ALA A 441 -65.68 17.99 -14.95
C ALA A 441 -64.85 18.70 -16.04
N THR A 442 -63.52 18.62 -15.90
CA THR A 442 -62.62 18.07 -16.93
C THR A 442 -61.31 17.58 -16.29
N SER A 443 -60.50 16.80 -17.01
CA SER A 443 -59.57 15.83 -16.43
C SER A 443 -58.07 16.12 -16.61
N SER A 444 -57.29 15.96 -15.54
CA SER A 444 -55.86 15.62 -15.58
C SER A 444 -55.47 14.92 -14.27
N HIS A 445 -54.81 13.76 -14.33
CA HIS A 445 -54.32 13.06 -13.13
C HIS A 445 -53.13 13.81 -12.51
N GLY A 446 -53.09 13.84 -11.17
CA GLY A 446 -51.92 14.24 -10.39
C GLY A 446 -51.74 13.26 -9.24
N VAL A 447 -50.73 12.38 -9.34
CA VAL A 447 -50.47 11.35 -8.32
C VAL A 447 -49.77 11.99 -7.12
N ARG A 448 -50.29 11.75 -5.91
CA ARG A 448 -49.55 12.04 -4.68
C ARG A 448 -48.65 10.85 -4.37
N CYS A 449 -47.34 11.03 -4.42
CA CYS A 449 -46.38 10.00 -4.03
C CYS A 449 -46.22 9.96 -2.50
N LEU A 450 -46.22 8.76 -1.92
CA LEU A 450 -46.15 8.54 -0.45
C LEU A 450 -44.72 8.61 0.11
N SER A 451 -43.69 8.69 -0.75
CA SER A 451 -42.28 8.76 -0.34
C SER A 451 -41.95 9.95 0.57
N SER A 452 -42.70 11.05 0.46
CA SER A 452 -42.46 12.28 1.23
C SER A 452 -42.60 12.12 2.73
N GLU A 453 -43.47 11.23 3.23
CA GLU A 453 -43.69 11.05 4.67
C GLU A 453 -42.66 10.08 5.27
N HIS A 454 -42.33 9.00 4.55
CA HIS A 454 -41.29 8.04 4.96
C HIS A 454 -39.90 8.68 5.03
N ALA A 455 -39.56 9.57 4.08
CA ALA A 455 -38.29 10.30 4.10
C ALA A 455 -38.13 11.23 5.32
N VAL A 456 -39.23 11.82 5.81
CA VAL A 456 -39.21 12.64 7.04
C VAL A 456 -39.04 11.77 8.27
N ILE A 457 -39.80 10.67 8.38
CA ILE A 457 -39.73 9.74 9.53
C ILE A 457 -38.33 9.13 9.65
N ALA A 458 -37.73 8.67 8.55
CA ALA A 458 -36.36 8.13 8.56
C ALA A 458 -35.35 9.19 9.03
N LYS A 459 -35.43 10.42 8.51
CA LYS A 459 -34.53 11.52 8.88
C LYS A 459 -34.66 11.93 10.36
N GLU A 460 -35.87 11.93 10.90
CA GLU A 460 -36.15 12.24 12.31
C GLU A 460 -35.69 11.09 13.24
N GLN A 461 -35.86 9.83 12.84
CA GLN A 461 -35.32 8.67 13.55
C GLN A 461 -33.78 8.64 13.56
N THR A 462 -33.12 8.94 12.44
CA THR A 462 -31.65 9.08 12.38
C THR A 462 -31.16 10.22 13.27
N ALA A 463 -31.83 11.39 13.26
CA ALA A 463 -31.50 12.49 14.15
C ALA A 463 -31.66 12.13 15.63
N GLN A 464 -32.73 11.41 16.00
CA GLN A 464 -32.95 10.93 17.35
C GLN A 464 -31.90 9.89 17.78
N ALA A 465 -31.48 8.98 16.88
CA ALA A 465 -30.41 8.03 17.14
C ALA A 465 -29.07 8.74 17.43
N ILE A 466 -28.68 9.71 16.59
CA ILE A 466 -27.47 10.52 16.77
C ILE A 466 -27.52 11.30 18.10
N ALA A 467 -28.66 11.91 18.43
CA ALA A 467 -28.84 12.63 19.70
C ALA A 467 -28.74 11.69 20.91
N ASN A 468 -29.29 10.49 20.83
CA ASN A 468 -29.19 9.48 21.89
C ASN A 468 -27.74 9.02 22.10
N THR A 469 -26.98 8.78 21.02
CA THR A 469 -25.57 8.38 21.08
C THR A 469 -24.69 9.52 21.61
N ALA A 470 -24.93 10.77 21.21
CA ALA A 470 -24.21 11.93 21.75
C ALA A 470 -24.44 12.09 23.27
N HIS A 471 -25.69 11.97 23.73
CA HIS A 471 -26.03 12.04 25.15
C HIS A 471 -25.51 10.83 25.96
N ALA A 472 -25.28 9.68 25.33
CA ALA A 472 -24.56 8.56 25.96
C ALA A 472 -23.06 8.89 26.13
N TYR A 473 -22.44 9.49 25.11
CA TYR A 473 -21.03 9.88 25.11
C TYR A 473 -20.71 10.93 26.19
N GLU A 474 -21.51 12.00 26.29
CA GLU A 474 -21.37 13.05 27.32
C GLU A 474 -21.49 12.53 28.76
N LYS A 475 -22.19 11.41 28.97
CA LYS A 475 -22.62 10.96 30.31
C LYS A 475 -21.80 9.79 30.87
N SER A 476 -20.95 9.14 30.08
CA SER A 476 -20.20 7.96 30.54
C SER A 476 -18.79 7.80 29.97
N GLY A 477 -18.38 8.59 28.96
CA GLY A 477 -17.01 8.56 28.44
C GLY A 477 -16.66 7.30 27.63
N VAL A 478 -15.38 7.18 27.27
CA VAL A 478 -14.91 6.32 26.17
C VAL A 478 -14.96 4.81 26.48
N GLU A 479 -14.85 4.40 27.75
CA GLU A 479 -14.77 2.98 28.13
C GLU A 479 -16.06 2.18 27.84
N ALA A 480 -17.21 2.85 27.71
CA ALA A 480 -18.49 2.17 27.45
C ALA A 480 -18.67 1.68 25.99
N ALA A 481 -17.77 2.03 25.07
CA ALA A 481 -17.87 1.71 23.64
C ALA A 481 -16.93 0.58 23.17
N LEU A 482 -16.13 0.00 24.07
CA LEU A 482 -15.06 -0.95 23.74
C LEU A 482 -14.99 -2.11 24.75
N SER A 483 -15.95 -3.04 24.69
CA SER A 483 -15.91 -4.29 25.45
C SER A 483 -16.66 -5.42 24.74
N GLU A 484 -16.22 -6.65 25.02
CA GLU A 484 -16.62 -7.93 24.40
C GLU A 484 -16.19 -8.07 22.92
N LEU A 485 -15.45 -9.09 22.48
CA LEU A 485 -14.95 -10.32 23.14
C LEU A 485 -13.42 -10.49 23.01
N LYS A 486 -12.86 -11.30 23.91
CA LYS A 486 -11.45 -11.72 23.91
C LYS A 486 -11.37 -13.16 24.42
N GLU A 487 -10.91 -14.10 23.59
CA GLU A 487 -10.60 -15.48 24.01
C GLU A 487 -9.11 -15.81 23.76
N ALA A 488 -8.62 -16.91 24.33
CA ALA A 488 -7.21 -17.06 24.71
C ALA A 488 -6.53 -18.34 24.20
N GLU A 489 -5.21 -18.26 23.99
CA GLU A 489 -4.34 -19.41 23.73
C GLU A 489 -3.89 -20.12 25.04
N PRO A 490 -3.69 -21.45 25.03
CA PRO A 490 -3.05 -22.20 26.12
C PRO A 490 -1.52 -22.33 25.97
N GLU A 491 -0.79 -22.52 27.07
CA GLU A 491 0.68 -22.62 27.07
C GLU A 491 1.26 -24.00 26.72
N LYS A 492 2.34 -23.97 25.91
CA LYS A 492 3.65 -24.67 26.01
C LYS A 492 3.73 -26.15 26.47
N PRO A 493 4.67 -26.90 25.89
CA PRO A 493 5.95 -27.09 26.61
C PRO A 493 7.22 -26.88 25.74
N LYS A 494 8.37 -26.69 26.40
CA LYS A 494 9.71 -26.62 25.78
C LYS A 494 10.34 -28.01 25.64
N SER A 495 11.28 -28.15 24.71
CA SER A 495 12.38 -29.13 24.75
C SER A 495 13.71 -28.45 24.35
N GLN A 496 14.84 -29.12 24.56
CA GLN A 496 16.18 -28.50 24.62
C GLN A 496 17.11 -28.85 23.44
N GLU A 497 18.23 -28.14 23.40
CA GLU A 497 19.39 -28.31 22.52
C GLU A 497 19.90 -29.77 22.44
N THR A 498 20.53 -30.15 21.33
CA THR A 498 21.90 -30.72 21.36
C THR A 498 22.58 -30.64 19.98
N ILE A 499 23.68 -29.90 19.98
CA ILE A 499 24.86 -29.89 19.10
C ILE A 499 25.10 -31.18 18.29
N LEU A 500 25.37 -31.04 16.98
CA LEU A 500 26.63 -31.49 16.36
C LEU A 500 26.83 -30.88 14.97
N ALA A 501 28.08 -30.82 14.52
CA ALA A 501 28.50 -30.21 13.26
C ALA A 501 29.32 -31.20 12.44
N GLU A 502 29.45 -30.95 11.14
CA GLU A 502 30.54 -31.51 10.34
C GLU A 502 31.02 -30.46 9.32
N GLN A 503 32.32 -30.48 9.01
CA GLN A 503 33.02 -29.47 8.22
C GLN A 503 33.51 -30.07 6.90
N SER A 504 33.70 -29.23 5.88
CA SER A 504 34.82 -29.43 4.95
C SER A 504 35.34 -28.09 4.45
N GLU A 505 36.52 -27.69 4.92
CA GLU A 505 37.27 -26.55 4.39
C GLU A 505 37.91 -26.90 3.04
N GLN A 506 38.15 -25.89 2.20
CA GLN A 506 39.41 -25.83 1.45
C GLN A 506 39.82 -24.38 1.19
N THR A 507 41.12 -24.13 1.24
CA THR A 507 41.74 -22.82 1.43
C THR A 507 42.40 -22.27 0.16
N PRO A 508 42.73 -20.95 0.10
CA PRO A 508 43.04 -20.25 -1.15
C PRO A 508 44.54 -20.22 -1.50
N GLU A 509 44.86 -19.89 -2.75
CA GLU A 509 46.21 -19.45 -3.16
C GLU A 509 46.20 -18.14 -3.98
N ALA A 510 47.10 -17.24 -3.57
CA ALA A 510 47.91 -16.30 -4.34
C ALA A 510 47.29 -15.27 -5.33
N SER A 511 47.92 -14.09 -5.31
CA SER A 511 47.69 -12.94 -6.19
C SER A 511 48.63 -12.92 -7.40
N ASP A 512 48.24 -12.22 -8.47
CA ASP A 512 49.17 -11.31 -9.15
C ASP A 512 48.44 -10.15 -9.85
N THR A 513 49.18 -9.14 -10.33
CA THR A 513 48.65 -7.80 -10.68
C THR A 513 49.01 -7.35 -12.10
N GLU A 514 48.05 -6.94 -12.95
CA GLU A 514 48.28 -5.86 -13.94
C GLU A 514 47.03 -5.30 -14.67
N ALA A 515 47.16 -4.03 -15.09
CA ALA A 515 46.52 -3.32 -16.22
C ALA A 515 44.98 -3.16 -16.31
N ALA A 516 44.57 -1.93 -16.67
CA ALA A 516 43.18 -1.47 -16.73
C ALA A 516 42.42 -1.82 -18.02
N ALA A 517 41.10 -2.01 -17.87
CA ALA A 517 40.07 -2.07 -18.90
C ALA A 517 38.85 -1.22 -18.45
N PRO A 518 37.91 -0.82 -19.32
CA PRO A 518 36.74 -0.04 -18.89
C PRO A 518 35.83 -0.85 -17.95
N PRO A 519 34.95 -0.20 -17.16
CA PRO A 519 34.00 -0.90 -16.31
C PRO A 519 33.06 -1.75 -17.17
N ASN A 520 33.16 -3.08 -17.03
CA ASN A 520 32.10 -3.97 -17.47
C ASN A 520 30.84 -3.68 -16.64
N PRO A 521 29.62 -3.86 -17.20
CA PRO A 521 28.44 -4.03 -16.36
C PRO A 521 28.69 -5.22 -15.43
N GLU A 522 28.26 -5.14 -14.18
CA GLU A 522 28.36 -6.28 -13.27
C GLU A 522 27.44 -7.39 -13.78
N VAL A 523 27.99 -8.60 -13.94
CA VAL A 523 27.26 -9.72 -14.53
C VAL A 523 27.00 -10.76 -13.46
N SER A 524 25.74 -11.00 -13.13
CA SER A 524 25.33 -12.07 -12.22
C SER A 524 25.10 -13.38 -12.98
N GLU A 525 25.52 -14.50 -12.40
CA GLU A 525 25.11 -15.83 -12.87
C GLU A 525 23.79 -16.21 -12.21
N VAL A 526 22.74 -16.45 -13.01
CA VAL A 526 21.45 -16.98 -12.54
C VAL A 526 21.24 -18.36 -13.16
N GLU A 527 20.90 -19.38 -12.36
CA GLU A 527 20.66 -20.74 -12.84
C GLU A 527 19.17 -20.95 -13.16
N ILE A 528 18.84 -21.00 -14.46
CA ILE A 528 17.46 -21.19 -14.92
C ILE A 528 17.19 -22.69 -15.18
N PRO A 529 16.15 -23.29 -14.57
CA PRO A 529 15.76 -24.68 -14.81
C PRO A 529 15.59 -25.01 -16.30
N SER A 530 16.05 -26.20 -16.71
CA SER A 530 16.05 -26.69 -18.11
C SER A 530 16.87 -25.87 -19.13
N VAL A 531 17.40 -24.70 -18.76
CA VAL A 531 18.21 -23.83 -19.64
C VAL A 531 19.68 -23.82 -19.22
N GLY A 532 19.95 -23.86 -17.91
CA GLY A 532 21.29 -23.76 -17.32
C GLY A 532 21.60 -22.35 -16.82
N ARG A 533 22.88 -22.07 -16.56
CA ARG A 533 23.31 -20.74 -16.10
C ARG A 533 23.28 -19.72 -17.21
N ILE A 534 22.73 -18.55 -16.88
CA ILE A 534 22.66 -17.38 -17.74
C ILE A 534 23.43 -16.25 -17.07
N LEU A 535 24.18 -15.51 -17.90
CA LEU A 535 24.84 -14.26 -17.54
C LEU A 535 23.83 -13.12 -17.69
N VAL A 536 23.40 -12.54 -16.58
CA VAL A 536 22.45 -11.43 -16.52
C VAL A 536 23.22 -10.13 -16.23
N ARG A 537 22.97 -9.07 -17.00
CA ARG A 537 23.61 -7.76 -16.79
C ARG A 537 22.93 -7.00 -15.65
N SER A 538 23.70 -6.27 -14.84
CA SER A 538 23.15 -5.39 -13.79
C SER A 538 22.37 -4.17 -14.31
N ASP A 539 22.45 -3.85 -15.60
CA ASP A 539 21.65 -2.82 -16.28
C ASP A 539 20.44 -3.38 -17.06
N ALA A 540 19.98 -4.59 -16.73
CA ALA A 540 18.84 -5.25 -17.38
C ALA A 540 17.47 -4.67 -16.95
N ASP A 541 17.11 -3.52 -17.51
CA ASP A 541 15.78 -2.90 -17.38
C ASP A 541 14.65 -3.92 -17.62
N GLY A 542 13.80 -4.12 -16.61
CA GLY A 542 12.62 -4.99 -16.71
C GLY A 542 12.87 -6.49 -16.52
N TYR A 543 14.03 -6.91 -16.00
CA TYR A 543 14.27 -8.29 -15.57
C TYR A 543 13.43 -8.65 -14.32
N ASN A 544 12.58 -9.67 -14.41
CA ASN A 544 11.88 -10.29 -13.27
C ASN A 544 12.20 -11.80 -13.22
N GLU A 545 12.82 -12.23 -12.13
CA GLU A 545 13.27 -13.61 -11.93
C GLU A 545 12.11 -14.63 -11.94
N GLU A 546 10.95 -14.30 -11.37
CA GLU A 546 9.77 -15.20 -11.38
C GLU A 546 9.23 -15.42 -12.80
N VAL A 547 9.28 -14.39 -13.65
CA VAL A 547 8.88 -14.49 -15.06
C VAL A 547 9.90 -15.31 -15.85
N MET A 548 11.19 -15.11 -15.59
CA MET A 548 12.30 -15.87 -16.18
C MET A 548 12.28 -17.36 -15.78
N LEU A 549 11.78 -17.68 -14.58
CA LEU A 549 11.52 -19.04 -14.11
C LEU A 549 10.23 -19.68 -14.68
N SER A 550 9.45 -18.96 -15.50
CA SER A 550 8.22 -19.51 -16.08
C SER A 550 8.51 -20.51 -17.24
N PRO A 551 7.72 -21.61 -17.38
CA PRO A 551 7.86 -22.56 -18.50
C PRO A 551 7.63 -21.97 -19.90
N ALA A 552 7.06 -20.75 -19.96
CA ALA A 552 6.93 -19.95 -21.16
C ALA A 552 8.27 -19.28 -21.52
N MET A 553 8.82 -18.48 -20.60
CA MET A 553 10.06 -17.74 -20.83
C MET A 553 11.27 -18.69 -21.02
N GLN A 554 11.34 -19.78 -20.26
CA GLN A 554 12.34 -20.83 -20.45
C GLN A 554 12.31 -21.42 -21.87
N GLY A 555 11.12 -21.58 -22.47
CA GLY A 555 10.97 -22.02 -23.86
C GLY A 555 11.53 -21.02 -24.86
N VAL A 556 11.15 -19.74 -24.72
CA VAL A 556 11.64 -18.62 -25.53
C VAL A 556 13.17 -18.51 -25.45
N ILE A 557 13.75 -18.53 -24.25
CA ILE A 557 15.20 -18.46 -24.04
C ILE A 557 15.90 -19.67 -24.69
N LEU A 558 15.40 -20.89 -24.47
CA LEU A 558 15.96 -22.10 -25.09
C LEU A 558 15.89 -22.06 -26.62
N ALA A 559 14.83 -21.47 -27.19
CA ALA A 559 14.67 -21.28 -28.62
C ALA A 559 15.64 -20.22 -29.18
N ILE A 560 15.89 -19.12 -28.45
CA ILE A 560 16.94 -18.13 -28.76
C ILE A 560 18.33 -18.78 -28.73
N ALA A 561 18.62 -19.60 -27.70
CA ALA A 561 19.88 -20.32 -27.58
C ALA A 561 20.11 -21.29 -28.75
N LYS A 562 19.08 -22.02 -29.19
CA LYS A 562 19.12 -22.86 -30.40
C LYS A 562 19.29 -22.05 -31.69
N ALA A 563 18.70 -20.86 -31.78
CA ALA A 563 18.80 -19.98 -32.95
C ALA A 563 20.18 -19.31 -33.10
N ARG A 564 21.05 -19.42 -32.09
CA ARG A 564 22.40 -18.82 -32.06
C ARG A 564 23.18 -18.92 -33.36
N GLN A 565 23.31 -20.11 -33.96
CA GLN A 565 24.09 -20.28 -35.20
C GLN A 565 23.51 -19.54 -36.42
N THR A 566 22.20 -19.26 -36.41
CA THR A 566 21.52 -18.46 -37.43
C THR A 566 21.66 -16.97 -37.13
N PHE A 567 21.49 -16.56 -35.87
CA PHE A 567 21.73 -15.18 -35.43
C PHE A 567 23.17 -14.73 -35.72
N ASP A 568 24.15 -15.53 -35.28
CA ASP A 568 25.59 -15.24 -35.37
C ASP A 568 26.09 -15.22 -36.84
N ARG A 569 25.27 -15.65 -37.82
CA ARG A 569 25.59 -15.69 -39.27
C ARG A 569 24.76 -14.72 -40.12
N ASP A 570 23.45 -14.70 -39.91
CA ASP A 570 22.46 -14.06 -40.77
C ASP A 570 21.76 -12.85 -40.11
N GLY A 571 22.08 -12.55 -38.84
CA GLY A 571 21.59 -11.39 -38.10
C GLY A 571 20.32 -11.63 -37.26
N SER A 572 19.86 -10.57 -36.59
CA SER A 572 18.82 -10.63 -35.56
C SER A 572 17.44 -11.06 -36.07
N GLU A 573 17.03 -10.63 -37.28
CA GLU A 573 15.76 -11.06 -37.88
C GLU A 573 15.75 -12.55 -38.24
N ALA A 574 16.84 -13.05 -38.83
CA ALA A 574 16.98 -14.49 -39.11
C ALA A 574 17.06 -15.32 -37.82
N GLY A 575 17.69 -14.78 -36.77
CA GLY A 575 17.67 -15.33 -35.42
C GLY A 575 16.26 -15.43 -34.85
N LEU A 576 15.47 -14.35 -34.90
CA LEU A 576 14.06 -14.33 -34.47
C LEU A 576 13.22 -15.35 -35.24
N ILE A 577 13.30 -15.39 -36.57
CA ILE A 577 12.55 -16.34 -37.41
C ILE A 577 12.87 -17.80 -37.02
N LYS A 578 14.16 -18.10 -36.76
CA LYS A 578 14.57 -19.45 -36.34
C LYS A 578 14.10 -19.78 -34.91
N ALA A 579 14.23 -18.86 -33.96
CA ALA A 579 13.78 -19.06 -32.57
C ALA A 579 12.25 -19.23 -32.51
N PHE A 580 11.50 -18.38 -33.20
CA PHE A 580 10.05 -18.45 -33.32
C PHE A 580 9.59 -19.81 -33.87
N HIS A 581 10.27 -20.34 -34.89
CA HIS A 581 9.95 -21.66 -35.44
C HIS A 581 10.29 -22.82 -34.48
N GLU A 582 11.40 -22.73 -33.72
CA GLU A 582 11.72 -23.73 -32.69
C GLU A 582 10.68 -23.75 -31.56
N GLU A 583 10.27 -22.59 -31.05
CA GLU A 583 9.32 -22.52 -29.93
C GLU A 583 7.88 -22.86 -30.36
N TYR A 584 7.44 -22.37 -31.52
CA TYR A 584 6.19 -22.82 -32.14
C TYR A 584 6.17 -24.34 -32.27
N SER A 585 7.27 -24.94 -32.73
CA SER A 585 7.39 -26.40 -32.89
C SER A 585 7.38 -27.13 -31.55
N ARG A 586 8.06 -26.62 -30.51
CA ARG A 586 8.03 -27.19 -29.15
C ARG A 586 6.60 -27.23 -28.62
N LEU A 587 5.93 -26.08 -28.62
CA LEU A 587 4.58 -25.91 -28.09
C LEU A 587 3.53 -26.69 -28.90
N TYR A 588 3.72 -26.82 -30.22
CA TYR A 588 2.85 -27.62 -31.08
C TYR A 588 2.99 -29.14 -30.89
N GLN A 589 4.16 -29.64 -30.44
CA GLN A 589 4.28 -31.04 -30.03
C GLN A 589 3.71 -31.26 -28.62
N LEU A 590 4.01 -30.37 -27.67
CA LEU A 590 3.44 -30.38 -26.31
C LEU A 590 1.90 -30.36 -26.34
N ALA A 591 1.30 -29.63 -27.28
CA ALA A 591 -0.15 -29.61 -27.48
C ALA A 591 -0.77 -30.93 -27.98
N LYS A 592 0.04 -31.89 -28.46
CA LYS A 592 -0.43 -33.24 -28.84
C LYS A 592 -0.33 -34.24 -27.70
N GLU A 593 0.33 -33.89 -26.60
CA GLU A 593 0.39 -34.74 -25.41
C GLU A 593 -1.01 -34.82 -24.79
N THR A 594 -1.49 -36.05 -24.59
CA THR A 594 -2.80 -36.30 -23.99
C THR A 594 -2.74 -35.99 -22.48
N PRO A 595 -3.64 -35.14 -21.93
CA PRO A 595 -3.67 -34.87 -20.50
C PRO A 595 -3.74 -36.16 -19.66
N THR A 596 -2.80 -36.31 -18.75
CA THR A 596 -2.69 -37.46 -17.84
C THR A 596 -3.44 -37.17 -16.53
N SER A 597 -3.56 -38.16 -15.65
CA SER A 597 -4.18 -37.94 -14.33
C SER A 597 -3.44 -36.90 -13.46
N HIS A 598 -2.17 -36.59 -13.74
CA HIS A 598 -1.33 -35.71 -12.91
C HIS A 598 -0.77 -34.50 -13.67
N SER A 599 -1.05 -34.35 -14.96
CA SER A 599 -0.54 -33.22 -15.76
C SER A 599 -1.46 -32.90 -16.94
N ASP A 600 -1.85 -31.64 -17.04
CA ASP A 600 -2.57 -31.07 -18.17
C ASP A 600 -1.65 -30.04 -18.88
N PRO A 601 -1.16 -30.35 -20.09
CA PRO A 601 -0.29 -29.45 -20.87
C PRO A 601 -0.87 -28.05 -21.08
N ARG A 602 -2.21 -27.88 -21.04
CA ARG A 602 -2.86 -26.57 -21.21
C ARG A 602 -2.57 -25.60 -20.06
N LEU A 603 -2.23 -26.10 -18.87
CA LEU A 603 -1.87 -25.26 -17.72
C LEU A 603 -0.45 -24.68 -17.84
N GLN A 604 0.41 -25.32 -18.64
CA GLN A 604 1.81 -24.89 -18.83
C GLN A 604 1.92 -23.67 -19.74
N HIS A 605 1.02 -23.52 -20.72
CA HIS A 605 1.16 -22.50 -21.77
C HIS A 605 -0.14 -22.12 -22.49
N VAL A 606 -0.36 -20.80 -22.69
CA VAL A 606 -1.51 -20.27 -23.45
C VAL A 606 -1.60 -20.85 -24.87
N LEU A 607 -0.47 -20.95 -25.57
CA LEU A 607 -0.47 -21.49 -26.94
C LEU A 607 -0.82 -22.99 -26.99
N VAL A 608 -0.59 -23.76 -25.92
CA VAL A 608 -1.04 -25.17 -25.87
C VAL A 608 -2.56 -25.24 -25.80
N TYR A 609 -3.18 -24.37 -24.99
CA TYR A 609 -4.63 -24.21 -24.96
C TYR A 609 -5.19 -23.75 -26.31
N PHE A 610 -4.52 -22.82 -27.01
CA PHE A 610 -4.91 -22.36 -28.35
C PHE A 610 -4.78 -23.45 -29.41
N PHE A 611 -3.68 -24.21 -29.42
CA PHE A 611 -3.49 -25.34 -30.35
C PHE A 611 -4.53 -26.44 -30.14
N GLN A 612 -4.83 -26.81 -28.88
CA GLN A 612 -5.85 -27.81 -28.58
C GLN A 612 -7.29 -27.33 -28.84
N ASN A 613 -7.53 -26.02 -28.96
CA ASN A 613 -8.84 -25.47 -29.29
C ASN A 613 -8.95 -24.92 -30.72
N GLU A 614 -7.94 -25.19 -31.57
CA GLU A 614 -7.94 -24.85 -33.01
C GLU A 614 -8.05 -23.34 -33.27
N ALA A 615 -7.33 -22.54 -32.49
CA ALA A 615 -7.30 -21.08 -32.61
C ALA A 615 -6.76 -20.58 -33.96
N PRO A 616 -7.18 -19.39 -34.43
CA PRO A 616 -6.69 -18.81 -35.67
C PRO A 616 -5.16 -18.65 -35.65
N LYS A 617 -4.51 -19.04 -36.75
CA LYS A 617 -3.04 -19.00 -36.86
C LYS A 617 -2.45 -17.61 -36.57
N ARG A 618 -3.14 -16.52 -36.95
CA ARG A 618 -2.73 -15.13 -36.61
C ARG A 618 -2.73 -14.85 -35.11
N VAL A 619 -3.71 -15.35 -34.35
CA VAL A 619 -3.78 -15.20 -32.88
C VAL A 619 -2.63 -15.94 -32.21
N VAL A 620 -2.34 -17.16 -32.67
CA VAL A 620 -1.17 -17.95 -32.21
C VAL A 620 0.14 -17.25 -32.53
N GLU A 621 0.32 -16.78 -33.77
CA GLU A 621 1.56 -16.14 -34.22
C GLU A 621 1.81 -14.81 -33.52
N ARG A 622 0.78 -13.96 -33.33
CA ARG A 622 0.90 -12.74 -32.55
C ARG A 622 1.22 -13.03 -31.08
N THR A 623 0.52 -13.97 -30.46
CA THR A 623 0.75 -14.31 -29.04
C THR A 623 2.19 -14.81 -28.84
N LEU A 624 2.72 -15.63 -29.74
CA LEU A 624 4.13 -16.04 -29.67
C LEU A 624 5.09 -14.85 -29.88
N LEU A 625 4.77 -13.94 -30.81
CA LEU A 625 5.59 -12.75 -31.07
C LEU A 625 5.61 -11.78 -29.88
N GLU A 626 4.50 -11.65 -29.13
CA GLU A 626 4.43 -10.90 -27.87
C GLU A 626 5.38 -11.49 -26.80
N GLN A 627 5.58 -12.81 -26.77
CA GLN A 627 6.56 -13.44 -25.86
C GLN A 627 8.01 -13.19 -26.28
N PHE A 628 8.30 -13.14 -27.59
CA PHE A 628 9.61 -12.73 -28.09
C PHE A 628 9.86 -11.21 -27.95
N ALA A 629 8.82 -10.41 -27.69
CA ALA A 629 8.90 -8.96 -27.49
C ALA A 629 8.92 -8.53 -26.01
N ASP A 630 8.83 -9.49 -25.08
CA ASP A 630 8.82 -9.26 -23.63
C ASP A 630 10.11 -8.59 -23.15
N ARG A 631 9.97 -7.59 -22.28
CA ARG A 631 11.09 -6.83 -21.70
C ARG A 631 12.02 -7.69 -20.84
N ASN A 632 11.53 -8.79 -20.28
CA ASN A 632 12.34 -9.73 -19.50
C ASN A 632 13.52 -10.32 -20.29
N LEU A 633 13.48 -10.26 -21.63
CA LEU A 633 14.59 -10.65 -22.53
C LEU A 633 15.75 -9.63 -22.58
N SER A 634 15.75 -8.60 -21.72
CA SER A 634 16.77 -7.55 -21.66
C SER A 634 18.13 -7.96 -21.09
N TYR A 635 18.31 -9.23 -20.70
CA TYR A 635 19.49 -9.70 -19.96
C TYR A 635 20.76 -9.95 -20.81
N ASP A 636 20.64 -10.28 -22.11
CA ASP A 636 21.80 -10.51 -23.01
C ASP A 636 21.64 -9.88 -24.40
N GLU A 637 22.75 -9.54 -25.06
CA GLU A 637 22.75 -8.79 -26.33
C GLU A 637 22.02 -9.48 -27.48
N ARG A 638 22.02 -10.82 -27.55
CA ARG A 638 21.26 -11.58 -28.55
C ARG A 638 19.76 -11.47 -28.28
N SER A 639 19.37 -11.64 -27.02
CA SER A 639 17.97 -11.58 -26.60
C SER A 639 17.41 -10.15 -26.74
N ILE A 640 18.15 -9.11 -26.32
CA ILE A 640 17.85 -7.70 -26.59
C ILE A 640 17.66 -7.45 -28.10
N SER A 641 18.55 -8.00 -28.94
CA SER A 641 18.51 -7.79 -30.39
C SER A 641 17.32 -8.49 -31.06
N ILE A 642 16.95 -9.69 -30.62
CA ILE A 642 15.77 -10.42 -31.09
C ILE A 642 14.49 -9.73 -30.60
N MET A 643 14.45 -9.31 -29.33
CA MET A 643 13.35 -8.59 -28.70
C MET A 643 13.01 -7.29 -29.42
N LYS A 644 14.01 -6.48 -29.78
CA LYS A 644 13.80 -5.24 -30.54
C LYS A 644 13.22 -5.49 -31.94
N VAL A 645 13.57 -6.59 -32.60
CA VAL A 645 12.95 -6.98 -33.89
C VAL A 645 11.52 -7.49 -33.69
N ALA A 646 11.25 -8.25 -32.62
CA ALA A 646 9.89 -8.71 -32.31
C ALA A 646 8.96 -7.54 -31.97
N GLN A 647 9.43 -6.57 -31.17
CA GLN A 647 8.72 -5.33 -30.85
C GLN A 647 8.41 -4.50 -32.12
N ALA A 648 9.38 -4.35 -33.03
CA ALA A 648 9.16 -3.69 -34.31
C ALA A 648 8.08 -4.40 -35.15
N LYS A 649 8.15 -5.73 -35.28
CA LYS A 649 7.15 -6.52 -36.00
C LYS A 649 5.75 -6.51 -35.38
N LEU A 650 5.62 -6.28 -34.07
CA LEU A 650 4.31 -6.06 -33.44
C LEU A 650 3.71 -4.68 -33.75
N MET A 651 4.56 -3.65 -33.93
CA MET A 651 4.12 -2.31 -34.35
C MET A 651 3.71 -2.27 -35.83
N GLU A 652 4.17 -3.23 -36.64
CA GLU A 652 3.79 -3.38 -38.05
C GLU A 652 2.40 -4.03 -38.24
N ILE A 653 1.81 -4.69 -37.22
CA ILE A 653 0.51 -5.35 -37.33
C ILE A 653 -0.63 -4.32 -37.23
N GLY A 654 -1.28 -4.01 -38.35
CA GLY A 654 -2.42 -3.09 -38.41
C GLY A 654 -3.75 -3.70 -37.94
N PRO A 655 -4.81 -2.88 -37.78
CA PRO A 655 -6.15 -3.36 -37.48
C PRO A 655 -6.75 -4.21 -38.62
N ASP A 656 -6.36 -3.95 -39.87
CA ASP A 656 -6.76 -4.77 -41.04
C ASP A 656 -6.07 -6.15 -41.05
N ASP A 657 -4.93 -6.29 -40.36
CA ASP A 657 -4.20 -7.56 -40.26
C ASP A 657 -4.74 -8.47 -39.15
N MET A 658 -5.39 -7.94 -38.12
CA MET A 658 -5.93 -8.76 -37.03
C MET A 658 -7.12 -8.12 -36.31
N ASN A 659 -8.20 -8.89 -36.16
CA ASN A 659 -9.30 -8.55 -35.28
C ASN A 659 -8.84 -8.58 -33.80
N MET A 660 -8.71 -7.40 -33.19
CA MET A 660 -8.31 -7.23 -31.79
C MET A 660 -9.35 -7.74 -30.79
N GLU A 661 -10.64 -7.78 -31.14
CA GLU A 661 -11.68 -8.39 -30.27
C GLU A 661 -11.56 -9.90 -30.23
N GLU A 662 -11.35 -10.53 -31.40
CA GLU A 662 -11.12 -11.97 -31.47
C GLU A 662 -9.87 -12.36 -30.66
N TYR A 663 -8.78 -11.59 -30.81
CA TYR A 663 -7.57 -11.77 -30.02
C TYR A 663 -7.83 -11.72 -28.51
N LYS A 664 -8.56 -10.70 -28.04
CA LYS A 664 -8.94 -10.56 -26.62
C LYS A 664 -9.80 -11.74 -26.13
N ARG A 665 -10.86 -12.10 -26.87
CA ARG A 665 -11.77 -13.22 -26.51
C ARG A 665 -11.04 -14.55 -26.34
N TRP A 666 -9.99 -14.80 -27.12
CA TRP A 666 -9.15 -16.01 -26.96
C TRP A 666 -8.33 -15.99 -25.66
N HIS A 667 -7.76 -14.84 -25.27
CA HIS A 667 -7.05 -14.69 -24.00
C HIS A 667 -8.00 -14.67 -22.79
N GLU A 668 -9.20 -14.11 -22.93
CA GLU A 668 -10.29 -14.17 -21.94
C GLU A 668 -10.73 -15.62 -21.66
N ASP A 669 -10.94 -16.43 -22.71
CA ASP A 669 -11.23 -17.87 -22.59
C ASP A 669 -10.11 -18.61 -21.81
N TYR A 670 -8.84 -18.32 -22.10
CA TYR A 670 -7.72 -18.94 -21.39
C TYR A 670 -7.62 -18.46 -19.93
N SER A 671 -7.89 -17.18 -19.67
CA SER A 671 -7.94 -16.62 -18.31
C SER A 671 -9.04 -17.28 -17.48
N LEU A 672 -10.24 -17.46 -18.06
CA LEU A 672 -11.35 -18.18 -17.43
C LEU A 672 -11.02 -19.66 -17.20
N PHE A 673 -10.34 -20.33 -18.14
CA PHE A 673 -9.83 -21.70 -17.96
C PHE A 673 -8.84 -21.81 -16.78
N ARG A 674 -7.94 -20.84 -16.60
CA ARG A 674 -7.07 -20.76 -15.42
C ARG A 674 -7.87 -20.49 -14.14
N LYS A 675 -8.85 -19.59 -14.14
CA LYS A 675 -9.74 -19.31 -12.99
C LYS A 675 -10.50 -20.58 -12.55
N VAL A 676 -11.10 -21.32 -13.49
CA VAL A 676 -11.76 -22.62 -13.26
C VAL A 676 -10.79 -23.63 -12.64
N SER A 677 -9.56 -23.71 -13.14
CA SER A 677 -8.56 -24.66 -12.63
C SER A 677 -8.07 -24.30 -11.22
N VAL A 678 -7.93 -23.01 -10.89
CA VAL A 678 -7.63 -22.54 -9.53
C VAL A 678 -8.78 -22.90 -8.57
N TYR A 679 -10.02 -22.61 -8.93
CA TYR A 679 -11.18 -22.95 -8.09
C TYR A 679 -11.31 -24.47 -7.88
N LEU A 680 -11.13 -25.28 -8.92
CA LEU A 680 -11.14 -26.73 -8.79
C LEU A 680 -10.04 -27.22 -7.84
N LEU A 681 -8.79 -26.77 -8.02
CA LEU A 681 -7.67 -27.22 -7.20
C LEU A 681 -7.82 -26.81 -5.73
N THR A 682 -8.16 -25.56 -5.46
CA THR A 682 -8.44 -25.11 -4.09
C THR A 682 -9.62 -25.89 -3.47
N GLY A 683 -10.69 -26.14 -4.23
CA GLY A 683 -11.82 -26.94 -3.76
C GLY A 683 -11.41 -28.37 -3.38
N LEU A 684 -10.54 -29.00 -4.16
CA LEU A 684 -9.99 -30.33 -3.89
C LEU A 684 -9.00 -30.33 -2.70
N GLU A 685 -8.16 -29.30 -2.57
CA GLU A 685 -7.25 -29.11 -1.43
C GLU A 685 -8.01 -28.93 -0.11
N LEU A 686 -9.14 -28.20 -0.14
CA LEU A 686 -10.02 -28.00 1.02
C LEU A 686 -10.81 -29.26 1.35
N PHE A 687 -11.28 -29.99 0.34
CA PHE A 687 -11.92 -31.30 0.51
C PHE A 687 -10.98 -32.30 1.21
N GLN A 688 -9.70 -32.38 0.80
CA GLN A 688 -8.69 -33.21 1.47
C GLN A 688 -8.43 -32.82 2.93
N LYS A 689 -8.62 -31.54 3.27
CA LYS A 689 -8.47 -31.01 4.64
C LYS A 689 -9.75 -31.14 5.48
N GLY A 690 -10.81 -31.77 4.97
CA GLY A 690 -12.12 -31.87 5.64
C GLY A 690 -12.90 -30.55 5.73
N LYS A 691 -12.41 -29.48 5.08
CA LYS A 691 -13.03 -28.14 5.06
C LYS A 691 -14.16 -28.08 4.03
N TYR A 692 -15.15 -28.97 4.15
CA TYR A 692 -16.18 -29.18 3.13
C TYR A 692 -17.04 -27.94 2.84
N GLN A 693 -17.25 -27.08 3.85
CA GLN A 693 -17.99 -25.81 3.73
C GLN A 693 -17.30 -24.84 2.77
N GLU A 694 -16.01 -24.59 2.96
CA GLU A 694 -15.20 -23.78 2.04
C GLU A 694 -15.07 -24.47 0.67
N ALA A 695 -14.84 -25.79 0.66
CA ALA A 695 -14.65 -26.58 -0.56
C ALA A 695 -15.87 -26.54 -1.51
N LEU A 696 -17.09 -26.59 -0.96
CA LEU A 696 -18.31 -26.62 -1.77
C LEU A 696 -18.44 -25.37 -2.65
N SER A 697 -18.28 -24.17 -2.08
CA SER A 697 -18.41 -22.91 -2.83
C SER A 697 -17.42 -22.84 -3.99
N TYR A 698 -16.15 -23.19 -3.77
CA TYR A 698 -15.16 -23.27 -4.86
C TYR A 698 -15.57 -24.27 -5.96
N LEU A 699 -16.12 -25.43 -5.60
CA LEU A 699 -16.50 -26.46 -6.58
C LEU A 699 -17.77 -26.10 -7.37
N VAL A 700 -18.74 -25.38 -6.77
CA VAL A 700 -19.91 -24.87 -7.51
C VAL A 700 -19.48 -23.77 -8.49
N TYR A 701 -18.69 -22.80 -8.03
CA TYR A 701 -18.19 -21.72 -8.90
C TYR A 701 -17.26 -22.24 -10.00
N ALA A 702 -16.46 -23.27 -9.73
CA ALA A 702 -15.71 -23.99 -10.75
C ALA A 702 -16.65 -24.64 -11.79
N TYR A 703 -17.73 -25.30 -11.35
CA TYR A 703 -18.69 -25.96 -12.24
C TYR A 703 -19.40 -24.96 -13.18
N GLN A 704 -19.98 -23.90 -12.62
CA GLN A 704 -20.68 -22.85 -13.37
C GLN A 704 -19.74 -22.15 -14.37
N SER A 705 -18.56 -21.73 -13.91
CA SER A 705 -17.55 -21.09 -14.77
C SER A 705 -17.02 -22.03 -15.88
N ASN A 706 -17.01 -23.35 -15.62
CA ASN A 706 -16.59 -24.35 -16.59
C ASN A 706 -17.65 -24.63 -17.67
N ALA A 707 -18.94 -24.53 -17.35
CA ALA A 707 -20.02 -24.69 -18.33
C ALA A 707 -19.89 -23.67 -19.48
N ALA A 708 -19.61 -22.40 -19.15
CA ALA A 708 -19.38 -21.33 -20.13
C ALA A 708 -18.19 -21.60 -21.09
N LEU A 709 -17.18 -22.35 -20.64
CA LEU A 709 -16.07 -22.82 -21.48
C LEU A 709 -16.48 -24.01 -22.34
N LEU A 710 -17.15 -25.01 -21.76
CA LEU A 710 -17.55 -26.23 -22.47
C LEU A 710 -18.56 -25.95 -23.59
N MET A 711 -19.46 -24.98 -23.42
CA MET A 711 -20.36 -24.47 -24.47
C MET A 711 -19.60 -23.93 -25.69
N LYS A 712 -18.39 -23.41 -25.50
CA LYS A 712 -17.49 -22.94 -26.58
C LYS A 712 -16.58 -24.07 -27.12
N GLY A 713 -16.60 -25.26 -26.52
CA GLY A 713 -15.92 -26.47 -27.03
C GLY A 713 -15.42 -27.43 -25.94
N PRO A 714 -15.44 -28.76 -26.18
CA PRO A 714 -15.14 -29.77 -25.16
C PRO A 714 -13.67 -29.80 -24.68
N ARG A 715 -12.76 -29.10 -25.36
CA ARG A 715 -11.34 -28.96 -24.98
C ARG A 715 -11.00 -27.58 -24.37
N ARG A 716 -12.00 -26.71 -24.14
CA ARG A 716 -11.85 -25.40 -23.47
C ARG A 716 -11.99 -25.47 -21.96
N GLY A 717 -12.78 -26.41 -21.45
CA GLY A 717 -13.00 -26.62 -20.00
C GLY A 717 -12.14 -27.72 -19.37
N VAL A 718 -12.32 -27.92 -18.08
CA VAL A 718 -11.92 -29.14 -17.35
C VAL A 718 -13.04 -30.19 -17.48
N LYS A 719 -12.73 -31.46 -17.26
CA LYS A 719 -13.70 -32.58 -17.29
C LYS A 719 -14.78 -32.36 -16.22
N GLU A 720 -15.97 -32.00 -16.67
CA GLU A 720 -17.15 -31.69 -15.86
C GLU A 720 -17.47 -32.77 -14.81
N SER A 721 -17.39 -34.04 -15.20
CA SER A 721 -17.65 -35.19 -14.32
C SER A 721 -16.75 -35.25 -13.08
N VAL A 722 -15.54 -34.69 -13.13
CA VAL A 722 -14.64 -34.59 -11.97
C VAL A 722 -15.16 -33.52 -11.00
N ILE A 723 -15.53 -32.35 -11.51
CA ILE A 723 -16.06 -31.25 -10.68
C ILE A 723 -17.39 -31.69 -10.03
N ALA A 724 -18.28 -32.30 -10.82
CA ALA A 724 -19.57 -32.81 -10.36
C ALA A 724 -19.40 -33.88 -9.26
N LEU A 725 -18.46 -34.82 -9.41
CA LEU A 725 -18.19 -35.87 -8.42
C LEU A 725 -17.77 -35.28 -7.06
N TYR A 726 -16.87 -34.30 -7.05
CA TYR A 726 -16.40 -33.70 -5.79
C TYR A 726 -17.42 -32.71 -5.19
N ARG A 727 -18.20 -32.00 -6.03
CA ARG A 727 -19.38 -31.22 -5.59
C ARG A 727 -20.38 -32.11 -4.86
N ARG A 728 -20.73 -33.28 -5.44
CA ARG A 728 -21.61 -34.28 -4.79
C ARG A 728 -21.06 -34.79 -3.46
N LYS A 729 -19.76 -35.10 -3.40
CA LYS A 729 -19.13 -35.53 -2.15
C LYS A 729 -19.18 -34.44 -1.08
N CYS A 730 -18.86 -33.19 -1.41
CA CYS A 730 -18.98 -32.07 -0.46
C CYS A 730 -20.41 -31.92 0.07
N LEU A 731 -21.43 -32.02 -0.79
CA LEU A 731 -22.84 -31.97 -0.39
C LEU A 731 -23.21 -33.09 0.58
N LEU A 732 -22.86 -34.34 0.27
CA LEU A 732 -23.23 -35.49 1.11
C LEU A 732 -22.51 -35.46 2.47
N GLU A 733 -21.23 -35.06 2.50
CA GLU A 733 -20.48 -34.89 3.75
C GLU A 733 -21.00 -33.70 4.59
N LEU A 734 -21.35 -32.58 3.96
CA LEU A 734 -21.98 -31.44 4.67
C LEU A 734 -23.37 -31.78 5.20
N ASN A 735 -24.17 -32.52 4.43
CA ASN A 735 -25.48 -33.00 4.87
C ASN A 735 -25.35 -33.96 6.06
N ALA A 736 -24.36 -34.86 6.04
CA ALA A 736 -24.05 -35.72 7.18
C ALA A 736 -23.59 -34.93 8.41
N LYS A 737 -22.75 -33.89 8.23
CA LYS A 737 -22.37 -32.98 9.32
C LYS A 737 -23.59 -32.26 9.89
N ALA A 738 -24.41 -31.63 9.05
CA ALA A 738 -25.61 -30.90 9.46
C ALA A 738 -26.62 -31.78 10.20
N ALA A 739 -26.84 -33.01 9.73
CA ALA A 739 -27.66 -33.99 10.43
C ALA A 739 -27.06 -34.41 11.78
N SER A 740 -25.74 -34.66 11.85
CA SER A 740 -25.08 -35.01 13.12
C SER A 740 -25.15 -33.87 14.15
N LEU A 741 -25.06 -32.61 13.70
CA LEU A 741 -25.23 -31.42 14.53
C LEU A 741 -26.69 -31.28 15.02
N PHE A 742 -27.67 -31.52 14.15
CA PHE A 742 -29.10 -31.54 14.49
C PHE A 742 -29.45 -32.64 15.50
N GLU A 743 -28.83 -33.82 15.42
CA GLU A 743 -29.03 -34.92 16.37
C GLU A 743 -28.37 -34.71 17.75
N THR A 744 -27.55 -33.65 17.96
CA THR A 744 -26.96 -33.36 19.29
C THR A 744 -27.97 -32.84 20.32
N ASN A 745 -29.06 -32.21 19.87
CA ASN A 745 -30.03 -31.50 20.71
C ASN A 745 -29.39 -30.42 21.62
N ASP A 746 -28.32 -29.78 21.14
CA ASP A 746 -27.73 -28.56 21.70
C ASP A 746 -28.08 -27.36 20.79
N ASP A 747 -28.65 -26.29 21.34
CA ASP A 747 -29.22 -25.20 20.55
C ASP A 747 -28.17 -24.50 19.64
N HIS A 748 -26.92 -24.39 20.09
CA HIS A 748 -25.84 -23.82 19.27
C HIS A 748 -25.47 -24.73 18.10
N SER A 749 -25.22 -26.02 18.37
CA SER A 749 -24.90 -27.04 17.37
C SER A 749 -26.03 -27.19 16.34
N VAL A 750 -27.29 -27.23 16.80
CA VAL A 750 -28.50 -27.26 15.97
C VAL A 750 -28.56 -26.04 15.07
N THR A 751 -28.28 -24.85 15.59
CA THR A 751 -28.22 -23.60 14.80
C THR A 751 -27.13 -23.65 13.73
N GLU A 752 -25.93 -24.17 14.04
CA GLU A 752 -24.87 -24.38 13.05
C GLU A 752 -25.32 -25.34 11.93
N GLY A 753 -26.00 -26.44 12.28
CA GLY A 753 -26.54 -27.40 11.32
C GLY A 753 -27.60 -26.79 10.40
N ILE A 754 -28.51 -25.97 10.95
CA ILE A 754 -29.54 -25.25 10.20
C ILE A 754 -28.91 -24.20 9.26
N ASN A 755 -27.88 -23.48 9.70
CA ASN A 755 -27.16 -22.52 8.87
C ASN A 755 -26.45 -23.23 7.70
N VAL A 756 -25.82 -24.38 7.92
CA VAL A 756 -25.23 -25.19 6.84
C VAL A 756 -26.30 -25.68 5.83
N MET A 757 -27.51 -25.99 6.29
CA MET A 757 -28.64 -26.32 5.39
C MET A 757 -29.09 -25.11 4.56
N ASN A 758 -29.29 -23.95 5.21
CA ASN A 758 -29.84 -22.74 4.60
C ASN A 758 -28.84 -22.01 3.69
N GLU A 759 -27.58 -21.84 4.11
CA GLU A 759 -26.59 -21.01 3.40
C GLU A 759 -25.83 -21.76 2.30
N LEU A 760 -25.84 -23.10 2.30
CA LEU A 760 -24.97 -23.92 1.45
C LEU A 760 -25.72 -25.04 0.71
N ILE A 761 -26.41 -25.92 1.46
CA ILE A 761 -26.96 -27.16 0.88
C ILE A 761 -28.19 -26.85 0.01
N ILE A 762 -29.21 -26.17 0.53
CA ILE A 762 -30.41 -25.79 -0.23
C ILE A 762 -30.04 -24.93 -1.47
N PRO A 763 -29.25 -23.85 -1.34
CA PRO A 763 -28.76 -23.07 -2.48
C PRO A 763 -28.08 -23.92 -3.57
N CYS A 764 -27.17 -24.81 -3.17
CA CYS A 764 -26.43 -25.64 -4.10
C CYS A 764 -27.34 -26.69 -4.80
N ILE A 765 -28.33 -27.24 -4.09
CA ILE A 765 -29.32 -28.16 -4.67
C ILE A 765 -30.16 -27.44 -5.74
N HIS A 766 -30.60 -26.21 -5.49
CA HIS A 766 -31.35 -25.42 -6.48
C HIS A 766 -30.48 -25.13 -7.72
N LEU A 767 -29.22 -24.72 -7.52
CA LEU A 767 -28.27 -24.48 -8.60
C LEU A 767 -27.91 -25.75 -9.40
N ILE A 768 -28.01 -26.94 -8.81
CA ILE A 768 -27.85 -28.24 -9.50
C ILE A 768 -29.09 -28.61 -10.31
N ILE A 769 -30.29 -28.40 -9.75
CA ILE A 769 -31.56 -28.69 -10.44
C ILE A 769 -31.74 -27.79 -11.67
N ASN A 770 -31.30 -26.54 -11.58
CA ASN A 770 -31.38 -25.56 -12.68
C ASN A 770 -30.33 -25.74 -13.79
N ASN A 771 -29.36 -26.67 -13.65
CA ASN A 771 -28.30 -26.93 -14.63
C ASN A 771 -28.27 -28.42 -15.02
N ASP A 772 -29.11 -28.82 -15.98
CA ASP A 772 -29.16 -30.14 -16.66
C ASP A 772 -28.79 -31.33 -15.73
N ILE A 773 -29.61 -31.53 -14.69
CA ILE A 773 -29.32 -32.44 -13.58
C ILE A 773 -28.90 -33.84 -14.02
N SER A 774 -27.65 -34.22 -13.69
CA SER A 774 -27.16 -35.57 -13.97
C SER A 774 -27.83 -36.59 -13.04
N LYS A 775 -27.96 -37.85 -13.49
CA LYS A 775 -28.61 -38.89 -12.67
C LYS A 775 -27.94 -39.04 -11.30
N ASP A 776 -26.61 -39.04 -11.25
CA ASP A 776 -25.86 -39.13 -10.01
C ASP A 776 -26.14 -37.96 -9.04
N ASP A 777 -26.42 -36.75 -9.57
CA ASP A 777 -26.79 -35.59 -8.76
C ASP A 777 -28.22 -35.75 -8.21
N LEU A 778 -29.16 -36.22 -9.03
CA LEU A 778 -30.53 -36.52 -8.60
C LEU A 778 -30.55 -37.64 -7.54
N ASP A 779 -29.85 -38.76 -7.79
CA ASP A 779 -29.73 -39.86 -6.84
C ASP A 779 -29.12 -39.38 -5.50
N ALA A 780 -28.18 -38.43 -5.51
CA ALA A 780 -27.60 -37.81 -4.30
C ALA A 780 -28.56 -36.83 -3.60
N ILE A 781 -29.31 -36.01 -4.34
CA ILE A 781 -30.32 -35.09 -3.79
C ILE A 781 -31.45 -35.87 -3.11
N GLU A 782 -31.91 -36.95 -3.73
CA GLU A 782 -32.93 -37.82 -3.14
C GLU A 782 -32.43 -38.55 -1.88
N VAL A 783 -31.15 -38.93 -1.80
CA VAL A 783 -30.57 -39.43 -0.53
C VAL A 783 -30.67 -38.39 0.59
N MET A 784 -30.34 -37.12 0.31
CA MET A 784 -30.43 -36.04 1.31
C MET A 784 -31.90 -35.77 1.71
N ARG A 785 -32.82 -35.70 0.75
CA ARG A 785 -34.26 -35.51 1.00
C ARG A 785 -34.85 -36.63 1.85
N ASN A 786 -34.61 -37.89 1.47
CA ASN A 786 -35.08 -39.05 2.24
C ASN A 786 -34.50 -39.10 3.65
N HIS A 787 -33.25 -38.64 3.85
CA HIS A 787 -32.64 -38.53 5.17
C HIS A 787 -33.37 -37.52 6.05
N TRP A 788 -33.61 -36.29 5.58
CA TRP A 788 -34.32 -35.26 6.36
C TRP A 788 -35.82 -35.58 6.56
N CYS A 789 -36.50 -36.14 5.57
CA CYS A 789 -37.87 -36.63 5.73
C CYS A 789 -37.99 -37.76 6.76
N SER A 790 -36.92 -38.51 7.05
CA SER A 790 -36.96 -39.59 8.04
C SER A 790 -37.24 -39.10 9.47
N TYR A 791 -36.90 -37.85 9.79
CA TYR A 791 -37.17 -37.25 11.10
C TYR A 791 -38.66 -36.97 11.34
N LEU A 792 -39.47 -36.78 10.29
CA LEU A 792 -40.93 -36.63 10.41
C LEU A 792 -41.63 -37.90 10.95
N GLY A 793 -40.95 -39.05 10.92
CA GLY A 793 -41.43 -40.31 11.48
C GLY A 793 -40.76 -40.72 12.80
N LYS A 794 -39.92 -39.85 13.38
CA LYS A 794 -39.26 -40.05 14.68
C LYS A 794 -39.93 -39.21 15.76
N ASP A 795 -39.80 -39.65 17.01
CA ASP A 795 -40.12 -38.85 18.19
C ASP A 795 -38.93 -37.88 18.42
N ILE A 796 -39.15 -36.58 18.23
CA ILE A 796 -38.12 -35.52 18.30
C ILE A 796 -38.65 -34.34 19.13
N ALA A 797 -37.74 -33.55 19.71
CA ALA A 797 -38.10 -32.41 20.54
C ALA A 797 -38.84 -31.31 19.73
N GLU A 798 -39.76 -30.59 20.40
CA GLU A 798 -40.65 -29.61 19.74
C GLU A 798 -39.88 -28.47 19.06
N ASN A 799 -38.75 -28.03 19.62
CA ASN A 799 -37.84 -27.05 19.00
C ASN A 799 -37.23 -27.60 17.70
N LEU A 800 -36.71 -28.83 17.71
CA LEU A 800 -36.18 -29.49 16.51
C LEU A 800 -37.25 -29.68 15.44
N GLN A 801 -38.49 -30.01 15.84
CA GLN A 801 -39.60 -30.18 14.91
C GLN A 801 -40.01 -28.87 14.23
N LEU A 802 -39.99 -27.75 14.96
CA LEU A 802 -40.20 -26.41 14.39
C LEU A 802 -39.11 -26.07 13.38
N CYS A 803 -37.83 -26.17 13.76
CA CYS A 803 -36.70 -25.87 12.87
C CYS A 803 -36.70 -26.73 11.60
N LEU A 804 -37.03 -28.03 11.70
CA LEU A 804 -37.19 -28.90 10.54
C LEU A 804 -38.29 -28.41 9.59
N GLY A 805 -39.39 -27.88 10.15
CA GLY A 805 -40.50 -27.31 9.38
C GLY A 805 -40.13 -26.06 8.56
N GLU A 806 -39.10 -25.30 8.97
CA GLU A 806 -38.70 -24.03 8.32
C GLU A 806 -37.82 -24.22 7.07
N PHE A 807 -37.03 -25.31 6.99
CA PHE A 807 -36.13 -25.57 5.85
C PHE A 807 -36.54 -26.78 5.01
N LEU A 808 -37.23 -27.78 5.56
CA LEU A 808 -37.62 -28.97 4.80
C LEU A 808 -38.50 -28.67 3.57
N PRO A 809 -39.45 -27.70 3.58
CA PRO A 809 -40.17 -27.31 2.38
C PRO A 809 -39.26 -26.82 1.25
N ARG A 810 -38.27 -25.98 1.56
CA ARG A 810 -37.31 -25.41 0.59
C ARG A 810 -36.26 -26.42 0.09
N LEU A 811 -36.06 -27.52 0.82
CA LEU A 811 -35.27 -28.69 0.38
C LEU A 811 -36.05 -29.58 -0.61
N LEU A 812 -37.37 -29.68 -0.42
CA LEU A 812 -38.25 -30.52 -1.25
C LEU A 812 -38.72 -29.78 -2.52
N ASP A 813 -39.09 -28.51 -2.41
CA ASP A 813 -39.52 -27.67 -3.53
C ASP A 813 -38.44 -26.61 -3.87
N PRO A 814 -37.77 -26.72 -5.03
CA PRO A 814 -36.76 -25.77 -5.47
C PRO A 814 -37.33 -24.58 -6.29
N SER A 815 -38.66 -24.46 -6.43
CA SER A 815 -39.27 -23.51 -7.37
C SER A 815 -39.54 -22.11 -6.82
N ALA A 816 -39.19 -21.84 -5.54
CA ALA A 816 -39.69 -20.68 -4.80
C ALA A 816 -38.73 -19.49 -4.64
N GLU A 817 -37.41 -19.65 -4.80
CA GLU A 817 -36.42 -18.62 -4.43
C GLU A 817 -35.32 -18.47 -5.50
N ILE A 818 -34.94 -17.23 -5.83
CA ILE A 818 -33.72 -16.94 -6.61
C ILE A 818 -32.54 -16.97 -5.64
N ILE A 819 -31.73 -18.03 -5.66
CA ILE A 819 -30.65 -18.21 -4.70
C ILE A 819 -29.26 -18.09 -5.34
N VAL A 820 -28.49 -17.13 -4.85
CA VAL A 820 -27.07 -16.93 -5.15
C VAL A 820 -26.24 -17.43 -3.98
N LEU A 821 -25.37 -18.43 -4.21
CA LEU A 821 -24.32 -18.79 -3.25
C LEU A 821 -23.33 -17.62 -3.12
N LYS A 822 -22.84 -17.35 -1.91
CA LYS A 822 -21.80 -16.33 -1.69
C LYS A 822 -20.52 -16.65 -2.46
N GLU A 823 -19.99 -15.69 -3.21
CA GLU A 823 -18.74 -15.88 -3.97
C GLU A 823 -17.58 -16.35 -3.04
N PRO A 824 -16.81 -17.38 -3.44
CA PRO A 824 -15.61 -17.78 -2.72
C PRO A 824 -14.49 -16.74 -2.93
N PRO A 825 -13.63 -16.47 -1.92
CA PRO A 825 -12.64 -15.41 -1.99
C PRO A 825 -11.64 -15.59 -3.15
N THR A 826 -11.21 -14.47 -3.73
CA THR A 826 -10.47 -14.42 -4.99
C THR A 826 -8.99 -14.78 -4.83
N ILE A 827 -8.69 -16.08 -4.88
CA ILE A 827 -7.32 -16.59 -4.89
C ILE A 827 -6.60 -16.17 -6.18
N ARG A 828 -5.62 -15.27 -6.05
CA ARG A 828 -4.62 -15.00 -7.10
C ARG A 828 -3.59 -16.14 -7.07
N PRO A 829 -3.37 -16.90 -8.16
CA PRO A 829 -2.29 -17.88 -8.22
C PRO A 829 -0.95 -17.16 -8.45
N ASN A 830 0.03 -17.40 -7.58
CA ASN A 830 1.29 -16.64 -7.60
C ASN A 830 2.12 -16.84 -8.88
N SER A 831 1.98 -17.98 -9.58
CA SER A 831 2.59 -18.16 -10.91
C SER A 831 1.88 -19.25 -11.75
N PRO A 832 2.19 -19.38 -13.06
CA PRO A 832 1.77 -20.54 -13.84
C PRO A 832 2.44 -21.86 -13.38
N TYR A 833 3.65 -21.76 -12.81
CA TYR A 833 4.42 -22.88 -12.30
C TYR A 833 3.81 -23.48 -11.02
N ASP A 834 3.30 -22.63 -10.12
CA ASP A 834 2.48 -23.03 -8.97
C ASP A 834 1.28 -23.89 -9.41
N LEU A 835 0.52 -23.42 -10.41
CA LEU A 835 -0.71 -24.08 -10.84
C LEU A 835 -0.47 -25.50 -11.38
N CYS A 836 0.62 -25.72 -12.13
CA CYS A 836 1.00 -27.05 -12.62
C CYS A 836 1.46 -27.97 -11.47
N SER A 837 2.23 -27.43 -10.53
CA SER A 837 2.78 -28.17 -9.38
C SER A 837 1.67 -28.59 -8.41
N ARG A 838 0.73 -27.67 -8.12
CA ARG A 838 -0.48 -27.95 -7.34
C ARG A 838 -1.37 -28.99 -8.02
N PHE A 839 -1.55 -28.91 -9.35
CA PHE A 839 -2.32 -29.93 -10.08
C PHE A 839 -1.73 -31.34 -9.88
N ALA A 840 -0.41 -31.50 -10.02
CA ALA A 840 0.24 -32.78 -9.80
C ALA A 840 0.07 -33.29 -8.36
N ALA A 841 0.35 -32.45 -7.36
CA ALA A 841 0.27 -32.81 -5.94
C ALA A 841 -1.15 -33.15 -5.47
N VAL A 842 -2.15 -32.37 -5.88
CA VAL A 842 -3.56 -32.61 -5.55
C VAL A 842 -4.05 -33.93 -6.16
N MET A 843 -3.69 -34.20 -7.42
CA MET A 843 -4.09 -35.42 -8.11
C MET A 843 -3.32 -36.67 -7.66
N GLU A 844 -2.09 -36.52 -7.17
CA GLU A 844 -1.36 -37.57 -6.48
C GLU A 844 -2.01 -37.92 -5.13
N SER A 845 -2.29 -36.92 -4.30
CA SER A 845 -3.00 -37.08 -3.01
C SER A 845 -4.36 -37.77 -3.18
N ILE A 846 -5.17 -37.35 -4.16
CA ILE A 846 -6.45 -37.99 -4.52
C ILE A 846 -6.30 -39.49 -4.80
N GLN A 847 -5.24 -39.90 -5.50
CA GLN A 847 -5.04 -41.29 -5.91
C GLN A 847 -4.40 -42.13 -4.80
N GLY A 848 -3.45 -41.57 -4.03
CA GLY A 848 -2.80 -42.25 -2.91
C GLY A 848 -3.79 -42.69 -1.82
N VAL A 849 -4.78 -41.85 -1.51
CA VAL A 849 -5.88 -42.18 -0.59
C VAL A 849 -6.73 -43.36 -1.10
N SER A 850 -6.81 -43.58 -2.42
CA SER A 850 -7.65 -44.62 -3.03
C SER A 850 -6.95 -45.98 -3.19
N THR A 851 -5.64 -46.10 -2.96
CA THR A 851 -4.86 -47.33 -3.25
C THR A 851 -4.65 -48.28 -2.07
N VAL A 852 -5.27 -48.04 -0.91
CA VAL A 852 -5.18 -48.94 0.27
C VAL A 852 -6.32 -49.97 0.29
N THR A 853 -6.37 -50.83 -0.72
CA THR A 853 -7.16 -52.08 -0.66
C THR A 853 -6.25 -53.23 -0.21
N VAL A 854 -6.10 -53.36 1.10
CA VAL A 854 -5.45 -54.53 1.74
C VAL A 854 -6.29 -55.78 1.46
N LYS A 855 -5.63 -56.89 1.14
CA LYS A 855 -6.21 -58.24 0.99
C LYS A 855 -6.10 -59.04 2.27
#